data_AF-A0A7R9IUZ9-F1
#
_entry.id   AF-A0A7R9IUZ9-F1
#
_cell.length_a   1.000
_cell.length_b   1.000
_cell.length_c   1.000
_cell.angle_alpha   90.00
_cell.angle_beta   90.00
_cell.angle_gamma   90.00
#
_symmetry.space_group_name_H-M   'P 1'
#
loop_
_entity.id
_entity.type
_entity.pdbx_description
1 polymer ?
#
loop_
_entity_poly.entity_id
_entity_poly.type
_entity_poly.pdbx_seq_one_letter_code
_entity_poly.pdbx_strand_id
1 'polypeptide(L)'
;MHYGALLGGKRLRPFLVYATGEMLHADPASLDAPAAAVECIHAYSLIHDDLPAMDDDALRRGQPTCHIKYGEDTAILAGDALQTLAFSILADEAMPGVSAEYRLMMLSELAKASGVAGMCGGQALDLAAEGQSVDLYQLEQIHRHKTGALIRSAVRLGALTAGDAGREALPLLDRYAEAIGLAFQVQDDILDVIGDTAELRALPKEKLPALCDELRQYLLDSVSRSSGHFASGLGVVELTVALHYVYNTPFDHLVWDVGHQAYPHKILTGRRDRIGTIRQKNGVHPFPWRGESEYDVLSVGHSSTSISALGMAAAAEREGQGRRTACIIGDGAITAGMAFEAMNHAGDIKPDMLVILNDNEMSISENVGALNNRLAQILSGKTYARLREGSKRVLTSLPPIKELVRRTEEHLKGMVVPGTLFEELGFNYIGPVDGHDVLTLVNTLSNMRSLKGPQFLHIMTKKGKGYAPAEEDPIAWHAVPKFDPAIGELPKSAEGLPSYSKIFVRYPRGTGVGTPLAPLQSLPLGKAVVKRQGEKLAILNFGTLLPEAAATAEALNATLVDMRFVKPLDEALIAELATTHDSLITLEEGAIKGGAGSGVNEFVMAKRLAVPVLNIGLPDEFIPQGTQDEVRHDYLLDAEGIQQQIARWLAQ
;
A
#
# COMPACT_ATOMS: atom_id res chain seq x y z
N MET A 1 27.53 -18.73 1.34
CA MET A 1 26.54 -19.56 2.07
C MET A 1 25.61 -18.74 2.96
N HIS A 2 26.07 -18.11 4.05
CA HIS A 2 25.18 -17.35 4.97
C HIS A 2 24.31 -16.31 4.26
N TYR A 3 24.90 -15.56 3.31
CA TYR A 3 24.14 -14.60 2.52
C TYR A 3 22.96 -15.29 1.80
N GLY A 4 23.21 -16.22 0.88
CA GLY A 4 22.12 -16.93 0.18
C GLY A 4 21.14 -17.70 1.08
N ALA A 5 21.61 -18.34 2.16
CA ALA A 5 20.76 -19.19 3.00
C ALA A 5 19.92 -18.43 4.05
N LEU A 6 20.39 -17.26 4.51
CA LEU A 6 19.74 -16.48 5.59
C LEU A 6 19.00 -15.23 5.08
N LEU A 7 18.97 -14.99 3.76
CA LEU A 7 18.21 -13.91 3.13
C LEU A 7 16.69 -14.15 3.22
N GLY A 8 16.09 -13.95 4.40
CA GLY A 8 14.63 -13.97 4.60
C GLY A 8 13.91 -15.20 4.01
N GLY A 9 12.66 -15.04 3.59
CA GLY A 9 11.85 -16.09 2.94
C GLY A 9 10.77 -16.69 3.84
N LYS A 10 9.74 -17.29 3.22
CA LYS A 10 8.55 -17.84 3.92
C LYS A 10 8.86 -19.12 4.73
N ARG A 11 10.03 -19.74 4.53
CA ARG A 11 10.48 -21.01 5.16
C ARG A 11 9.41 -22.12 5.11
N LEU A 12 8.69 -22.20 4.00
CA LEU A 12 7.58 -23.14 3.82
C LEU A 12 8.05 -24.60 3.93
N ARG A 13 9.21 -24.96 3.37
CA ARG A 13 9.73 -26.33 3.37
C ARG A 13 10.11 -26.80 4.78
N PRO A 14 10.91 -26.04 5.56
CA PRO A 14 11.08 -26.29 7.00
C PRO A 14 9.75 -26.41 7.73
N PHE A 15 8.82 -25.49 7.50
CA PHE A 15 7.51 -25.54 8.14
C PHE A 15 6.76 -26.84 7.85
N LEU A 16 6.79 -27.34 6.60
CA LEU A 16 6.16 -28.62 6.23
C LEU A 16 6.82 -29.83 6.90
N VAL A 17 8.14 -29.78 7.13
CA VAL A 17 8.85 -30.80 7.92
C VAL A 17 8.28 -30.83 9.34
N TYR A 18 8.21 -29.67 10.01
CA TYR A 18 7.67 -29.59 11.37
C TYR A 18 6.19 -29.99 11.43
N ALA A 19 5.35 -29.43 10.56
CA ALA A 19 3.92 -29.71 10.55
C ALA A 19 3.61 -31.20 10.38
N THR A 20 4.37 -31.88 9.50
CA THR A 20 4.19 -33.32 9.27
C THR A 20 4.72 -34.14 10.45
N GLY A 21 5.87 -33.79 11.01
CA GLY A 21 6.44 -34.45 12.17
C GLY A 21 5.56 -34.33 13.41
N GLU A 22 5.06 -33.12 13.71
CA GLU A 22 4.16 -32.85 14.82
C GLU A 22 2.82 -33.61 14.68
N MET A 23 2.25 -33.64 13.47
CA MET A 23 1.04 -34.40 13.16
C MET A 23 1.21 -35.90 13.47
N LEU A 24 2.42 -36.44 13.28
CA LEU A 24 2.76 -37.83 13.52
C LEU A 24 3.40 -38.08 14.89
N HIS A 25 3.42 -37.07 15.77
CA HIS A 25 4.00 -37.13 17.11
C HIS A 25 5.49 -37.50 17.14
N ALA A 26 6.27 -37.06 16.14
CA ALA A 26 7.73 -37.16 16.17
C ALA A 26 8.32 -36.34 17.33
N ASP A 27 9.52 -36.71 17.79
CA ASP A 27 10.26 -35.91 18.76
C ASP A 27 10.63 -34.55 18.12
N PRO A 28 10.23 -33.41 18.70
CA PRO A 28 10.58 -32.09 18.17
C PRO A 28 12.09 -31.90 17.91
N ALA A 29 12.95 -32.47 18.77
CA ALA A 29 14.40 -32.37 18.61
C ALA A 29 14.96 -33.16 17.42
N SER A 30 14.15 -34.04 16.81
CA SER A 30 14.52 -34.79 15.60
C SER A 30 14.22 -34.08 14.28
N LEU A 31 13.50 -32.95 14.34
CA LEU A 31 13.00 -32.25 13.15
C LEU A 31 13.96 -31.17 12.61
N ASP A 32 14.87 -30.68 13.46
CA ASP A 32 15.79 -29.59 13.11
C ASP A 32 16.71 -29.97 11.93
N ALA A 33 17.30 -31.17 11.97
CA ALA A 33 18.20 -31.65 10.92
C ALA A 33 17.51 -31.77 9.54
N PRO A 34 16.36 -32.48 9.38
CA PRO A 34 15.68 -32.53 8.09
C PRO A 34 15.14 -31.17 7.63
N ALA A 35 14.70 -30.30 8.55
CA ALA A 35 14.26 -28.94 8.21
C ALA A 35 15.41 -28.08 7.68
N ALA A 36 16.58 -28.14 8.32
CA ALA A 36 17.77 -27.43 7.87
C ALA A 36 18.30 -27.99 6.55
N ALA A 37 18.31 -29.32 6.37
CA ALA A 37 18.78 -29.97 5.16
C ALA A 37 17.94 -29.60 3.92
N VAL A 38 16.61 -29.64 4.02
CA VAL A 38 15.75 -29.27 2.89
C VAL A 38 15.86 -27.78 2.55
N GLU A 39 16.08 -26.92 3.55
CA GLU A 39 16.32 -25.49 3.31
C GLU A 39 17.68 -25.22 2.69
N CYS A 40 18.72 -26.01 3.02
CA CYS A 40 20.01 -25.91 2.35
C CYS A 40 19.88 -26.25 0.86
N ILE A 41 19.13 -27.29 0.50
CA ILE A 41 18.84 -27.61 -0.91
C ILE A 41 18.04 -26.48 -1.57
N HIS A 42 17.03 -25.93 -0.90
CA HIS A 42 16.28 -24.81 -1.47
C HIS A 42 17.16 -23.56 -1.68
N ALA A 43 18.00 -23.22 -0.72
CA ALA A 43 18.90 -22.09 -0.82
C ALA A 43 19.96 -22.29 -1.92
N TYR A 44 20.47 -23.53 -2.07
CA TYR A 44 21.35 -23.90 -3.18
C TYR A 44 20.67 -23.62 -4.52
N SER A 45 19.44 -24.11 -4.71
CA SER A 45 18.76 -23.99 -6.01
C SER A 45 18.59 -22.52 -6.40
N LEU A 46 18.14 -21.67 -5.47
CA LEU A 46 17.97 -20.24 -5.73
C LEU A 46 19.27 -19.53 -6.13
N ILE A 47 20.39 -19.88 -5.49
CA ILE A 47 21.69 -19.27 -5.81
C ILE A 47 22.14 -19.64 -7.23
N HIS A 48 21.84 -20.86 -7.66
CA HIS A 48 22.20 -21.35 -9.00
C HIS A 48 21.23 -20.86 -10.07
N ASP A 49 19.92 -20.82 -9.78
CA ASP A 49 18.88 -20.26 -10.66
C ASP A 49 19.19 -18.79 -10.97
N ASP A 50 19.71 -18.04 -9.98
CA ASP A 50 20.12 -16.63 -10.15
C ASP A 50 21.31 -16.41 -11.10
N LEU A 51 22.06 -17.45 -11.51
CA LEU A 51 23.28 -17.25 -12.30
C LEU A 51 22.98 -16.76 -13.73
N PRO A 52 23.92 -16.07 -14.39
CA PRO A 52 23.76 -15.62 -15.79
C PRO A 52 23.50 -16.74 -16.80
N ALA A 53 23.89 -17.97 -16.46
CA ALA A 53 23.63 -19.15 -17.30
C ALA A 53 22.22 -19.75 -17.13
N MET A 54 21.43 -19.19 -16.20
CA MET A 54 20.05 -19.56 -15.88
C MET A 54 19.18 -18.30 -16.03
N ASP A 55 18.70 -17.70 -14.95
CA ASP A 55 17.73 -16.59 -15.00
C ASP A 55 18.39 -15.19 -15.11
N ASP A 56 19.71 -15.08 -14.87
CA ASP A 56 20.46 -13.80 -14.86
C ASP A 56 19.85 -12.72 -13.94
N ASP A 57 19.28 -13.16 -12.81
CA ASP A 57 18.57 -12.28 -11.88
C ASP A 57 19.53 -11.33 -11.13
N ALA A 58 19.30 -10.02 -11.26
CA ALA A 58 20.09 -9.03 -10.55
C ALA A 58 19.72 -8.91 -9.06
N LEU A 59 18.47 -9.20 -8.71
CA LEU A 59 17.91 -9.02 -7.37
C LEU A 59 17.07 -10.23 -6.95
N ARG A 60 17.25 -10.67 -5.70
CA ARG A 60 16.37 -11.65 -5.05
C ARG A 60 15.92 -11.13 -3.69
N ARG A 61 14.61 -11.14 -3.45
CA ARG A 61 13.98 -10.64 -2.20
C ARG A 61 14.41 -9.21 -1.85
N GLY A 62 14.55 -8.35 -2.87
CA GLY A 62 14.95 -6.95 -2.73
C GLY A 62 16.42 -6.73 -2.35
N GLN A 63 17.27 -7.75 -2.50
CA GLN A 63 18.72 -7.67 -2.26
C GLN A 63 19.48 -8.14 -3.51
N PRO A 64 20.72 -7.69 -3.74
CA PRO A 64 21.56 -8.22 -4.81
C PRO A 64 21.70 -9.74 -4.71
N THR A 65 21.61 -10.45 -5.84
CA THR A 65 21.85 -11.90 -5.88
C THR A 65 23.32 -12.22 -5.55
N CYS A 66 23.60 -13.49 -5.22
CA CYS A 66 24.95 -13.90 -4.81
C CYS A 66 26.00 -13.58 -5.87
N HIS A 67 25.69 -13.78 -7.15
CA HIS A 67 26.64 -13.58 -8.25
C HIS A 67 26.91 -12.08 -8.49
N ILE A 68 25.89 -11.21 -8.35
CA ILE A 68 26.06 -9.75 -8.41
C ILE A 68 26.93 -9.25 -7.26
N LYS A 69 26.72 -9.78 -6.05
CA LYS A 69 27.41 -9.26 -4.86
C LYS A 69 28.84 -9.79 -4.69
N TYR A 70 29.06 -11.05 -5.01
CA TYR A 70 30.31 -11.76 -4.67
C TYR A 70 31.01 -12.39 -5.87
N GLY A 71 30.45 -12.27 -7.09
CA GLY A 71 30.97 -12.93 -8.28
C GLY A 71 30.36 -14.31 -8.52
N GLU A 72 30.33 -14.72 -9.79
CA GLU A 72 29.79 -15.99 -10.26
C GLU A 72 30.52 -17.19 -9.63
N ASP A 73 31.85 -17.12 -9.54
CA ASP A 73 32.69 -18.16 -8.95
C ASP A 73 32.30 -18.46 -7.50
N THR A 74 32.09 -17.41 -6.71
CA THR A 74 31.69 -17.52 -5.30
C THR A 74 30.25 -18.00 -5.18
N ALA A 75 29.36 -17.59 -6.08
CA ALA A 75 27.97 -18.04 -6.10
C ALA A 75 27.87 -19.55 -6.41
N ILE A 76 28.60 -20.03 -7.43
CA ILE A 76 28.67 -21.46 -7.78
C ILE A 76 29.15 -22.27 -6.58
N LEU A 77 30.30 -21.91 -6.00
CA LEU A 77 30.86 -22.61 -4.85
C LEU A 77 29.95 -22.56 -3.62
N ALA A 78 29.21 -21.47 -3.42
CA ALA A 78 28.25 -21.36 -2.32
C ALA A 78 27.06 -22.29 -2.50
N GLY A 79 26.54 -22.44 -3.72
CA GLY A 79 25.48 -23.39 -4.02
C GLY A 79 25.94 -24.85 -3.85
N ASP A 80 27.09 -25.21 -4.43
CA ASP A 80 27.66 -26.57 -4.30
C ASP A 80 27.91 -26.95 -2.83
N ALA A 81 28.45 -26.01 -2.06
CA ALA A 81 28.69 -26.21 -0.63
C ALA A 81 27.38 -26.40 0.15
N LEU A 82 26.33 -25.62 -0.15
CA LEU A 82 25.01 -25.80 0.48
C LEU A 82 24.36 -27.14 0.11
N GLN A 83 24.53 -27.58 -1.14
CA GLN A 83 24.04 -28.87 -1.59
C GLN A 83 24.69 -30.02 -0.80
N THR A 84 26.02 -30.01 -0.69
CA THR A 84 26.75 -31.03 0.08
C THR A 84 26.46 -30.97 1.58
N LEU A 85 26.34 -29.75 2.14
CA LEU A 85 26.03 -29.53 3.54
C LEU A 85 24.67 -30.13 3.92
N ALA A 86 23.66 -30.05 3.05
CA ALA A 86 22.35 -30.64 3.31
C ALA A 86 22.43 -32.15 3.64
N PHE A 87 23.28 -32.89 2.92
CA PHE A 87 23.48 -34.32 3.16
C PHE A 87 24.30 -34.59 4.42
N SER A 88 25.31 -33.77 4.71
CA SER A 88 26.08 -33.87 5.97
C SER A 88 25.19 -33.60 7.18
N ILE A 89 24.30 -32.61 7.13
CA ILE A 89 23.33 -32.34 8.20
C ILE A 89 22.48 -33.58 8.50
N LEU A 90 21.89 -34.22 7.47
CA LEU A 90 21.11 -35.45 7.68
C LEU A 90 21.93 -36.63 8.18
N ALA A 91 23.21 -36.71 7.81
CA ALA A 91 24.09 -37.79 8.20
C ALA A 91 24.59 -37.64 9.64
N ASP A 92 25.00 -36.43 10.02
CA ASP A 92 25.87 -36.19 11.19
C ASP A 92 25.13 -35.57 12.39
N GLU A 93 24.15 -34.69 12.16
CA GLU A 93 23.46 -33.97 13.24
C GLU A 93 22.59 -34.89 14.08
N ALA A 94 22.38 -34.57 15.36
CA ALA A 94 21.58 -35.41 16.26
C ALA A 94 20.09 -35.44 15.85
N MET A 95 19.49 -36.64 15.83
CA MET A 95 18.05 -36.85 15.63
C MET A 95 17.58 -37.92 16.62
N PRO A 96 17.19 -37.54 17.84
CA PRO A 96 16.76 -38.48 18.87
C PRO A 96 15.60 -39.36 18.38
N GLY A 97 15.64 -40.65 18.71
CA GLY A 97 14.58 -41.60 18.33
C GLY A 97 14.55 -42.04 16.87
N VAL A 98 15.35 -41.43 15.97
CA VAL A 98 15.40 -41.80 14.55
C VAL A 98 16.48 -42.85 14.31
N SER A 99 16.08 -44.01 13.75
CA SER A 99 17.00 -45.11 13.46
C SER A 99 17.90 -44.79 12.26
N ALA A 100 19.02 -45.52 12.14
CA ALA A 100 19.91 -45.41 10.99
C ALA A 100 19.21 -45.77 9.66
N GLU A 101 18.25 -46.69 9.67
CA GLU A 101 17.43 -47.01 8.49
C GLU A 101 16.64 -45.79 8.02
N TYR A 102 15.96 -45.10 8.95
CA TYR A 102 15.17 -43.91 8.62
C TYR A 102 16.04 -42.73 8.17
N ARG A 103 17.22 -42.54 8.76
CA ARG A 103 18.21 -41.58 8.23
C ARG A 103 18.64 -41.88 6.80
N LEU A 104 18.93 -43.15 6.49
CA LEU A 104 19.31 -43.55 5.14
C LEU A 104 18.16 -43.33 4.14
N MET A 105 16.92 -43.57 4.57
CA MET A 105 15.74 -43.25 3.77
C MET A 105 15.61 -41.75 3.50
N MET A 106 15.83 -40.90 4.51
CA MET A 106 15.83 -39.43 4.36
C MET A 106 16.91 -38.95 3.38
N LEU A 107 18.15 -39.45 3.53
CA LEU A 107 19.25 -39.15 2.61
C LEU A 107 18.89 -39.56 1.17
N SER A 108 18.30 -40.75 0.99
CA SER A 108 17.87 -41.24 -0.32
C SER A 108 16.74 -40.39 -0.90
N GLU A 109 15.77 -39.97 -0.08
CA GLU A 109 14.66 -39.10 -0.50
C GLU A 109 15.18 -37.74 -0.96
N LEU A 110 16.03 -37.09 -0.15
CA LEU A 110 16.57 -35.78 -0.49
C LEU A 110 17.44 -35.84 -1.75
N ALA A 111 18.24 -36.90 -1.91
CA ALA A 111 19.07 -37.11 -3.10
C ALA A 111 18.23 -37.28 -4.37
N LYS A 112 17.11 -38.02 -4.29
CA LYS A 112 16.18 -38.18 -5.42
C LYS A 112 15.48 -36.87 -5.74
N ALA A 113 14.99 -36.17 -4.72
CA ALA A 113 14.25 -34.92 -4.86
C ALA A 113 15.12 -33.77 -5.39
N SER A 114 16.40 -33.70 -5.02
CA SER A 114 17.32 -32.70 -5.53
C SER A 114 17.97 -33.11 -6.86
N GLY A 115 17.96 -34.39 -7.21
CA GLY A 115 18.69 -34.93 -8.36
C GLY A 115 17.88 -34.99 -9.66
N VAL A 116 18.30 -35.88 -10.56
CA VAL A 116 17.72 -36.07 -11.90
C VAL A 116 16.25 -36.49 -11.88
N ALA A 117 15.82 -37.25 -10.87
CA ALA A 117 14.43 -37.67 -10.72
C ALA A 117 13.53 -36.60 -10.05
N GLY A 118 14.11 -35.45 -9.70
CA GLY A 118 13.43 -34.33 -9.07
C GLY A 118 13.95 -33.03 -9.67
N MET A 119 14.32 -32.10 -8.81
CA MET A 119 14.49 -30.69 -9.13
C MET A 119 15.39 -30.44 -10.35
N CYS A 120 16.58 -31.05 -10.42
CA CYS A 120 17.47 -30.84 -11.57
C CYS A 120 16.88 -31.39 -12.88
N GLY A 121 16.14 -32.51 -12.82
CA GLY A 121 15.44 -33.04 -13.98
C GLY A 121 14.26 -32.15 -14.39
N GLY A 122 13.50 -31.66 -13.41
CA GLY A 122 12.43 -30.69 -13.64
C GLY A 122 12.94 -29.41 -14.29
N GLN A 123 14.06 -28.86 -13.81
CA GLN A 123 14.72 -27.68 -14.39
C GLN A 123 15.18 -27.94 -15.83
N ALA A 124 15.77 -29.10 -16.10
CA ALA A 124 16.18 -29.44 -17.46
C ALA A 124 15.00 -29.56 -18.44
N LEU A 125 13.85 -30.07 -17.97
CA LEU A 125 12.62 -30.11 -18.76
C LEU A 125 12.04 -28.72 -19.01
N ASP A 126 12.09 -27.84 -17.99
CA ASP A 126 11.63 -26.46 -18.07
C ASP A 126 12.43 -25.64 -19.10
N LEU A 127 13.77 -25.69 -19.01
CA LEU A 127 14.66 -25.07 -19.98
C LEU A 127 14.46 -25.61 -21.40
N ALA A 128 14.20 -26.91 -21.55
CA ALA A 128 13.93 -27.51 -22.86
C ALA A 128 12.56 -27.11 -23.45
N ALA A 129 11.62 -26.72 -22.59
CA ALA A 129 10.30 -26.27 -22.96
C ALA A 129 10.25 -24.76 -23.31
N GLU A 130 11.30 -24.01 -22.97
CA GLU A 130 11.37 -22.57 -23.23
C GLU A 130 11.21 -22.25 -24.73
N GLY A 131 10.28 -21.36 -25.05
CA GLY A 131 9.94 -21.00 -26.43
C GLY A 131 9.12 -22.06 -27.20
N GLN A 132 8.69 -23.14 -26.56
CA GLN A 132 7.82 -24.17 -27.16
C GLN A 132 6.42 -24.19 -26.55
N SER A 133 5.42 -24.69 -27.29
CA SER A 133 4.08 -24.90 -26.74
C SER A 133 4.03 -26.21 -25.94
N VAL A 134 3.70 -26.10 -24.65
CA VAL A 134 3.62 -27.24 -23.73
C VAL A 134 2.16 -27.57 -23.45
N ASP A 135 1.79 -28.86 -23.46
CA ASP A 135 0.44 -29.26 -23.06
C ASP A 135 0.30 -29.32 -21.52
N LEU A 136 -0.93 -29.37 -21.01
CA LEU A 136 -1.18 -29.37 -19.57
C LEU A 136 -0.51 -30.55 -18.86
N TYR A 137 -0.44 -31.72 -19.50
CA TYR A 137 0.17 -32.89 -18.91
C TYR A 137 1.68 -32.71 -18.75
N GLN A 138 2.35 -32.23 -19.79
CA GLN A 138 3.77 -31.91 -19.77
C GLN A 138 4.09 -30.82 -18.73
N LEU A 139 3.27 -29.76 -18.66
CA LEU A 139 3.42 -28.69 -17.68
C LEU A 139 3.30 -29.22 -16.24
N GLU A 140 2.27 -30.05 -15.97
CA GLU A 140 2.13 -30.71 -14.67
C GLU A 140 3.34 -31.58 -14.34
N GLN A 141 3.92 -32.28 -15.32
CA GLN A 141 5.15 -33.06 -15.09
C GLN A 141 6.33 -32.16 -14.73
N ILE A 142 6.54 -31.05 -15.44
CA ILE A 142 7.60 -30.08 -15.13
C ILE A 142 7.44 -29.58 -13.69
N HIS A 143 6.24 -29.12 -13.32
CA HIS A 143 5.95 -28.55 -12.00
C HIS A 143 6.14 -29.57 -10.87
N ARG A 144 5.69 -30.82 -11.08
CA ARG A 144 5.86 -31.92 -10.12
C ARG A 144 7.33 -32.27 -9.90
N HIS A 145 8.15 -32.25 -10.94
CA HIS A 145 9.56 -32.61 -10.84
C HIS A 145 10.46 -31.45 -10.42
N LYS A 146 10.08 -30.19 -10.67
CA LYS A 146 10.83 -29.00 -10.24
C LYS A 146 10.51 -28.64 -8.78
N THR A 147 9.62 -27.67 -8.56
CA THR A 147 9.28 -27.17 -7.22
C THR A 147 8.51 -28.19 -6.38
N GLY A 148 7.62 -28.97 -7.01
CA GLY A 148 6.82 -29.98 -6.33
C GLY A 148 7.65 -31.08 -5.67
N ALA A 149 8.79 -31.45 -6.27
CA ALA A 149 9.65 -32.52 -5.78
C ALA A 149 10.23 -32.19 -4.39
N LEU A 150 10.68 -30.95 -4.19
CA LEU A 150 11.25 -30.54 -2.90
C LEU A 150 10.17 -30.30 -1.83
N ILE A 151 8.97 -29.84 -2.22
CA ILE A 151 7.82 -29.76 -1.31
C ILE A 151 7.40 -31.15 -0.82
N ARG A 152 7.32 -32.12 -1.74
CA ARG A 152 7.07 -33.53 -1.42
C ARG A 152 8.16 -34.09 -0.51
N SER A 153 9.42 -33.82 -0.80
CA SER A 153 10.54 -34.23 0.04
C SER A 153 10.42 -33.68 1.46
N ALA A 154 10.09 -32.39 1.63
CA ALA A 154 9.90 -31.78 2.96
C ALA A 154 8.86 -32.52 3.81
N VAL A 155 7.69 -32.83 3.24
CA VAL A 155 6.63 -33.60 3.93
C VAL A 155 7.13 -34.99 4.30
N ARG A 156 7.79 -35.70 3.36
CA ARG A 156 8.29 -37.06 3.60
C ARG A 156 9.40 -37.09 4.64
N LEU A 157 10.31 -36.12 4.65
CA LEU A 157 11.36 -35.99 5.65
C LEU A 157 10.77 -35.84 7.05
N GLY A 158 9.77 -34.96 7.23
CA GLY A 158 9.05 -34.82 8.49
C GLY A 158 8.29 -36.08 8.91
N ALA A 159 7.77 -36.86 7.95
CA ALA A 159 7.15 -38.14 8.26
C ALA A 159 8.17 -39.18 8.73
N LEU A 160 9.32 -39.29 8.06
CA LEU A 160 10.32 -40.31 8.36
C LEU A 160 10.95 -40.14 9.75
N THR A 161 10.87 -38.97 10.40
CA THR A 161 11.32 -38.82 11.79
C THR A 161 10.44 -39.57 12.77
N ALA A 162 9.17 -39.83 12.42
CA ALA A 162 8.22 -40.62 13.21
C ALA A 162 8.37 -42.14 13.01
N GLY A 163 9.39 -42.60 12.29
CA GLY A 163 9.67 -44.03 12.08
C GLY A 163 8.56 -44.78 11.35
N ASP A 164 8.17 -45.94 11.86
CA ASP A 164 7.18 -46.84 11.22
C ASP A 164 5.84 -46.14 10.97
N ALA A 165 5.36 -45.35 11.95
CA ALA A 165 4.11 -44.60 11.83
C ALA A 165 4.15 -43.62 10.65
N GLY A 166 5.28 -42.93 10.47
CA GLY A 166 5.49 -42.04 9.34
C GLY A 166 5.61 -42.76 8.01
N ARG A 167 6.33 -43.88 7.98
CA ARG A 167 6.46 -44.75 6.80
C ARG A 167 5.11 -45.25 6.29
N GLU A 168 4.22 -45.65 7.20
CA GLU A 168 2.86 -46.09 6.89
C GLU A 168 1.98 -44.95 6.35
N ALA A 169 2.21 -43.71 6.81
CA ALA A 169 1.46 -42.53 6.39
C ALA A 169 1.88 -41.97 5.01
N LEU A 170 3.06 -42.34 4.49
CA LEU A 170 3.63 -41.79 3.25
C LEU A 170 2.67 -41.82 2.04
N PRO A 171 1.90 -42.88 1.74
CA PRO A 171 1.01 -42.88 0.57
C PRO A 171 -0.10 -41.83 0.62
N LEU A 172 -0.60 -41.49 1.82
CA LEU A 172 -1.60 -40.44 2.01
C LEU A 172 -0.95 -39.05 1.95
N LEU A 173 0.21 -38.91 2.59
CA LEU A 173 0.98 -37.67 2.61
C LEU A 173 1.51 -37.30 1.22
N ASP A 174 1.85 -38.27 0.38
CA ASP A 174 2.29 -38.03 -1.01
C ASP A 174 1.19 -37.36 -1.82
N ARG A 175 -0.07 -37.81 -1.71
CA ARG A 175 -1.21 -37.19 -2.41
C ARG A 175 -1.42 -35.73 -1.97
N TYR A 176 -1.27 -35.46 -0.68
CA TYR A 176 -1.35 -34.12 -0.13
C TYR A 176 -0.21 -33.22 -0.65
N ALA A 177 1.02 -33.73 -0.57
CA ALA A 177 2.21 -32.96 -0.92
C ALA A 177 2.29 -32.68 -2.43
N GLU A 178 1.85 -33.62 -3.27
CA GLU A 178 1.73 -33.41 -4.71
C GLU A 178 0.68 -32.34 -5.06
N ALA A 179 -0.48 -32.36 -4.40
CA ALA A 179 -1.53 -31.37 -4.64
C ALA A 179 -1.09 -29.96 -4.21
N ILE A 180 -0.45 -29.83 -3.05
CA ILE A 180 0.09 -28.55 -2.58
C ILE A 180 1.26 -28.10 -3.44
N GLY A 181 2.16 -29.00 -3.84
CA GLY A 181 3.30 -28.65 -4.69
C GLY A 181 2.85 -28.08 -6.03
N LEU A 182 1.85 -28.71 -6.66
CA LEU A 182 1.28 -28.22 -7.92
C LEU A 182 0.53 -26.89 -7.71
N ALA A 183 -0.31 -26.79 -6.68
CA ALA A 183 -1.04 -25.55 -6.38
C ALA A 183 -0.10 -24.37 -6.08
N PHE A 184 1.01 -24.64 -5.38
CA PHE A 184 2.04 -23.64 -5.12
C PHE A 184 2.65 -23.13 -6.43
N GLN A 185 3.06 -24.02 -7.33
CA GLN A 185 3.68 -23.63 -8.61
C GLN A 185 2.69 -22.86 -9.50
N VAL A 186 1.44 -23.34 -9.60
CA VAL A 186 0.40 -22.63 -10.37
C VAL A 186 0.18 -21.23 -9.84
N GLN A 187 0.16 -21.06 -8.52
CA GLN A 187 0.07 -19.74 -7.92
C GLN A 187 1.31 -18.91 -8.25
N ASP A 188 2.52 -19.45 -8.11
CA ASP A 188 3.79 -18.76 -8.39
C ASP A 188 3.88 -18.27 -9.84
N ASP A 189 3.61 -19.13 -10.83
CA ASP A 189 3.65 -18.77 -12.26
C ASP A 189 2.64 -17.68 -12.60
N ILE A 190 1.44 -17.77 -12.02
CA ILE A 190 0.43 -16.72 -12.17
C ILE A 190 0.91 -15.42 -11.51
N LEU A 191 1.57 -15.50 -10.35
CA LEU A 191 2.10 -14.33 -9.66
C LEU A 191 3.19 -13.62 -10.48
N ASP A 192 4.04 -14.37 -11.18
CA ASP A 192 5.16 -13.86 -11.98
C ASP A 192 4.68 -13.12 -13.25
N VAL A 193 3.67 -13.66 -13.95
CA VAL A 193 3.08 -13.05 -15.18
C VAL A 193 2.44 -11.66 -14.96
N ILE A 194 2.29 -11.23 -13.70
CA ILE A 194 1.56 -10.01 -13.30
C ILE A 194 2.53 -8.91 -12.81
N GLY A 195 3.84 -9.17 -12.80
CA GLY A 195 4.87 -8.25 -12.27
C GLY A 195 5.23 -7.07 -13.18
N ASP A 196 5.10 -7.23 -14.50
CA ASP A 196 5.44 -6.21 -15.50
C ASP A 196 4.21 -5.76 -16.32
N THR A 197 4.10 -4.46 -16.56
CA THR A 197 3.06 -3.90 -17.44
C THR A 197 3.23 -4.33 -18.90
N ALA A 198 4.43 -4.70 -19.35
CA ALA A 198 4.62 -5.26 -20.68
C ALA A 198 4.00 -6.66 -20.81
N GLU A 199 4.18 -7.50 -19.80
CA GLU A 199 3.56 -8.84 -19.71
C GLU A 199 2.05 -8.74 -19.61
N LEU A 200 1.54 -7.82 -18.80
CA LEU A 200 0.10 -7.51 -18.74
C LEU A 200 -0.48 -7.21 -20.12
N ARG A 201 0.22 -6.40 -20.93
CA ARG A 201 -0.22 -6.06 -22.30
C ARG A 201 -0.14 -7.24 -23.27
N ALA A 202 0.73 -8.21 -23.01
CA ALA A 202 0.86 -9.42 -23.82
C ALA A 202 -0.25 -10.46 -23.53
N LEU A 203 -0.98 -10.33 -22.42
CA LEU A 203 -2.06 -11.25 -22.07
C LEU A 203 -3.23 -11.20 -23.07
N PRO A 204 -3.83 -12.35 -23.42
CA PRO A 204 -5.09 -12.40 -24.13
C PRO A 204 -6.18 -11.67 -23.33
N LYS A 205 -7.02 -10.86 -24.00
CA LYS A 205 -8.06 -10.04 -23.35
C LYS A 205 -8.99 -10.88 -22.49
N GLU A 206 -9.26 -12.12 -22.89
CA GLU A 206 -10.16 -13.05 -22.22
C GLU A 206 -9.66 -13.48 -20.83
N LYS A 207 -8.37 -13.28 -20.54
CA LYS A 207 -7.75 -13.59 -19.24
C LYS A 207 -7.86 -12.44 -18.23
N LEU A 208 -8.16 -11.21 -18.68
CA LEU A 208 -8.21 -10.03 -17.81
C LEU A 208 -9.23 -10.12 -16.67
N PRO A 209 -10.42 -10.74 -16.82
CA PRO A 209 -11.34 -10.92 -15.70
C PRO A 209 -10.73 -11.76 -14.57
N ALA A 210 -10.08 -12.88 -14.89
CA ALA A 210 -9.43 -13.74 -13.91
C ALA A 210 -8.29 -13.00 -13.18
N LEU A 211 -7.50 -12.23 -13.93
CA LEU A 211 -6.47 -11.37 -13.36
C LEU A 211 -7.04 -10.34 -12.36
N CYS A 212 -8.22 -9.76 -12.63
CA CYS A 212 -8.85 -8.82 -11.72
C CYS A 212 -9.24 -9.52 -10.39
N ASP A 213 -9.79 -10.73 -10.45
CA ASP A 213 -10.15 -11.50 -9.27
C ASP A 213 -8.92 -11.86 -8.42
N GLU A 214 -7.82 -12.24 -9.05
CA GLU A 214 -6.57 -12.56 -8.37
C GLU A 214 -5.90 -11.33 -7.76
N LEU A 215 -5.84 -10.22 -8.50
CA LEU A 215 -5.30 -8.95 -8.00
C LEU A 215 -6.10 -8.45 -6.80
N ARG A 216 -7.43 -8.62 -6.86
CA ARG A 216 -8.33 -8.33 -5.75
C ARG A 216 -8.00 -9.21 -4.55
N GLN A 217 -7.92 -10.53 -4.71
CA GLN A 217 -7.59 -11.45 -3.61
C GLN A 217 -6.21 -11.13 -3.00
N TYR A 218 -5.22 -10.86 -3.83
CA TYR A 218 -3.89 -10.47 -3.38
C TYR A 218 -3.90 -9.17 -2.56
N LEU A 219 -4.70 -8.18 -2.97
CA LEU A 219 -4.89 -6.94 -2.22
C LEU A 219 -5.54 -7.22 -0.86
N LEU A 220 -6.55 -8.11 -0.81
CA LEU A 220 -7.19 -8.56 0.44
C LEU A 220 -6.15 -9.15 1.41
N ASP A 221 -5.29 -10.05 0.92
CA ASP A 221 -4.32 -10.77 1.74
C ASP A 221 -3.14 -9.92 2.18
N SER A 222 -2.72 -8.96 1.35
CA SER A 222 -1.53 -8.14 1.62
C SER A 222 -1.84 -6.92 2.51
N VAL A 223 -2.94 -6.21 2.24
CA VAL A 223 -3.28 -4.95 2.93
C VAL A 223 -3.87 -5.20 4.32
N SER A 224 -4.54 -6.33 4.53
CA SER A 224 -5.00 -6.77 5.86
C SER A 224 -3.87 -6.86 6.90
N ARG A 225 -2.63 -7.07 6.44
CA ARG A 225 -1.43 -7.18 7.27
C ARG A 225 -0.71 -5.85 7.50
N SER A 226 -0.92 -4.85 6.64
CA SER A 226 -0.14 -3.60 6.61
C SER A 226 -0.92 -2.35 7.02
N SER A 227 -2.25 -2.43 7.17
CA SER A 227 -3.18 -1.32 7.46
C SER A 227 -3.18 -0.23 6.39
N GLY A 228 -4.33 0.24 5.91
CA GLY A 228 -4.32 1.10 4.73
C GLY A 228 -5.67 1.43 4.10
N HIS A 229 -5.60 2.14 2.97
CA HIS A 229 -6.74 2.54 2.16
C HIS A 229 -7.26 1.35 1.35
N PHE A 230 -7.95 0.47 2.06
CA PHE A 230 -8.31 -0.86 1.59
C PHE A 230 -9.49 -0.85 0.61
N ALA A 231 -10.62 -0.29 1.01
CA ALA A 231 -11.84 -0.32 0.21
C ALA A 231 -11.74 0.49 -1.10
N SER A 232 -10.95 1.56 -1.11
CA SER A 232 -10.72 2.39 -2.30
C SER A 232 -9.93 1.66 -3.38
N GLY A 233 -8.92 0.87 -3.00
CA GLY A 233 -8.12 0.05 -3.92
C GLY A 233 -8.95 -1.05 -4.58
N LEU A 234 -9.81 -1.73 -3.81
CA LEU A 234 -10.69 -2.78 -4.32
C LEU A 234 -11.66 -2.30 -5.40
N GLY A 235 -12.14 -1.06 -5.29
CA GLY A 235 -13.09 -0.47 -6.23
C GLY A 235 -12.51 -0.14 -7.60
N VAL A 236 -11.18 -0.08 -7.76
CA VAL A 236 -10.52 0.33 -9.02
C VAL A 236 -9.65 -0.74 -9.64
N VAL A 237 -9.77 -2.00 -9.20
CA VAL A 237 -8.99 -3.14 -9.73
C VAL A 237 -9.15 -3.24 -11.26
N GLU A 238 -10.39 -3.34 -11.75
CA GLU A 238 -10.65 -3.49 -13.18
C GLU A 238 -10.20 -2.26 -13.98
N LEU A 239 -10.46 -1.05 -13.46
CA LEU A 239 -9.98 0.19 -14.07
C LEU A 239 -8.46 0.19 -14.20
N THR A 240 -7.74 -0.20 -13.15
CA THR A 240 -6.28 -0.21 -13.13
C THR A 240 -5.72 -1.19 -14.16
N VAL A 241 -6.27 -2.41 -14.20
CA VAL A 241 -5.89 -3.44 -15.18
C VAL A 241 -6.13 -2.92 -16.60
N ALA A 242 -7.32 -2.37 -16.87
CA ALA A 242 -7.66 -1.85 -18.19
C ALA A 242 -6.76 -0.67 -18.61
N LEU A 243 -6.39 0.21 -17.68
CA LEU A 243 -5.48 1.33 -17.94
C LEU A 243 -4.09 0.85 -18.34
N HIS A 244 -3.45 -0.01 -17.55
CA HIS A 244 -2.11 -0.50 -17.88
C HIS A 244 -2.07 -1.44 -19.09
N TYR A 245 -3.21 -2.08 -19.41
CA TYR A 245 -3.37 -2.86 -20.63
C TYR A 245 -3.45 -1.98 -21.89
N VAL A 246 -4.11 -0.83 -21.82
CA VAL A 246 -4.34 0.05 -22.99
C VAL A 246 -3.25 1.11 -23.16
N TYR A 247 -2.72 1.65 -22.07
CA TYR A 247 -1.71 2.69 -22.09
C TYR A 247 -0.30 2.10 -22.02
N ASN A 248 0.62 2.68 -22.77
CA ASN A 248 2.01 2.26 -22.79
C ASN A 248 2.78 2.86 -21.60
N THR A 249 2.41 2.50 -20.38
CA THR A 249 3.11 2.99 -19.17
C THR A 249 4.50 2.33 -19.06
N PRO A 250 5.54 3.05 -18.63
CA PRO A 250 5.54 4.40 -18.05
C PRO A 250 5.69 5.53 -19.08
N PHE A 251 5.75 5.24 -20.38
CA PHE A 251 5.79 6.28 -21.41
C PHE A 251 4.50 7.12 -21.38
N ASP A 252 3.33 6.50 -21.46
CA ASP A 252 2.07 7.20 -21.24
C ASP A 252 1.89 7.55 -19.75
N HIS A 253 1.34 8.72 -19.48
CA HIS A 253 1.15 9.22 -18.12
C HIS A 253 -0.21 8.83 -17.55
N LEU A 254 -0.19 8.09 -16.44
CA LEU A 254 -1.36 7.87 -15.59
C LEU A 254 -1.22 8.68 -14.30
N VAL A 255 -2.21 9.52 -14.01
CA VAL A 255 -2.21 10.41 -12.84
C VAL A 255 -3.40 10.07 -11.93
N TRP A 256 -3.13 9.59 -10.73
CA TRP A 256 -4.15 9.25 -9.75
C TRP A 256 -4.41 10.42 -8.79
N ASP A 257 -5.65 10.91 -8.71
CA ASP A 257 -6.01 11.93 -7.73
C ASP A 257 -6.03 11.37 -6.30
N VAL A 258 -5.46 12.09 -5.33
CA VAL A 258 -5.17 11.63 -3.94
C VAL A 258 -4.21 10.45 -3.87
N GLY A 259 -4.44 9.37 -4.62
CA GLY A 259 -3.59 8.18 -4.70
C GLY A 259 -3.98 7.03 -3.78
N HIS A 260 -4.94 7.24 -2.88
CA HIS A 260 -5.40 6.23 -1.90
C HIS A 260 -6.07 5.00 -2.53
N GLN A 261 -6.47 5.10 -3.80
CA GLN A 261 -7.03 4.02 -4.62
C GLN A 261 -5.97 3.31 -5.47
N ALA A 262 -4.73 3.80 -5.52
CA ALA A 262 -3.70 3.35 -6.45
C ALA A 262 -2.91 2.11 -5.96
N TYR A 263 -3.45 1.31 -5.04
CA TYR A 263 -2.78 0.10 -4.56
C TYR A 263 -2.64 -0.97 -5.66
N PRO A 264 -3.71 -1.29 -6.45
CA PRO A 264 -3.57 -2.14 -7.62
C PRO A 264 -2.52 -1.62 -8.61
N HIS A 265 -2.45 -0.30 -8.78
CA HIS A 265 -1.46 0.34 -9.67
C HIS A 265 -0.04 0.05 -9.20
N LYS A 266 0.24 0.24 -7.90
CA LYS A 266 1.55 -0.10 -7.33
C LYS A 266 1.89 -1.58 -7.51
N ILE A 267 0.93 -2.48 -7.28
CA ILE A 267 1.13 -3.93 -7.44
C ILE A 267 1.54 -4.27 -8.87
N LEU A 268 0.82 -3.77 -9.89
CA LEU A 268 1.06 -4.04 -11.31
C LEU A 268 2.28 -3.31 -11.90
N THR A 269 3.00 -2.53 -11.11
CA THR A 269 4.14 -1.71 -11.56
C THR A 269 5.40 -2.01 -10.73
N GLY A 270 5.69 -3.30 -10.57
CA GLY A 270 6.93 -3.79 -9.93
C GLY A 270 6.99 -3.66 -8.40
N ARG A 271 5.89 -3.35 -7.71
CA ARG A 271 5.87 -3.20 -6.24
C ARG A 271 5.01 -4.24 -5.52
N ARG A 272 4.64 -5.32 -6.20
CA ARG A 272 3.88 -6.45 -5.65
C ARG A 272 4.47 -6.93 -4.31
N ASP A 273 5.70 -7.41 -4.31
CA ASP A 273 6.34 -7.99 -3.11
C ASP A 273 6.56 -7.01 -1.96
N ARG A 274 6.59 -5.71 -2.27
CA ARG A 274 6.81 -4.66 -1.28
C ARG A 274 5.51 -4.06 -0.76
N ILE A 275 4.34 -4.40 -1.33
CA ILE A 275 3.07 -3.79 -0.94
C ILE A 275 2.71 -4.04 0.53
N GLY A 276 3.18 -5.15 1.12
CA GLY A 276 3.03 -5.44 2.55
C GLY A 276 3.78 -4.45 3.47
N THR A 277 4.70 -3.64 2.94
CA THR A 277 5.43 -2.60 3.68
C THR A 277 4.78 -1.22 3.57
N ILE A 278 3.67 -1.09 2.83
CA ILE A 278 3.06 0.21 2.57
C ILE A 278 2.75 0.96 3.88
N ARG A 279 3.02 2.27 3.90
CA ARG A 279 2.86 3.20 5.05
C ARG A 279 3.82 2.99 6.22
N GLN A 280 4.63 1.93 6.22
CA GLN A 280 5.64 1.70 7.25
C GLN A 280 6.87 2.57 6.98
N LYS A 281 7.65 2.86 8.02
CA LYS A 281 8.92 3.56 7.87
C LYS A 281 9.81 2.84 6.85
N ASN A 282 10.38 3.57 5.90
CA ASN A 282 11.18 3.04 4.78
C ASN A 282 10.46 2.05 3.84
N GLY A 283 9.14 1.88 3.99
CA GLY A 283 8.31 1.05 3.14
C GLY A 283 7.78 1.79 1.91
N VAL A 284 6.86 1.15 1.20
CA VAL A 284 6.13 1.77 0.08
C VAL A 284 5.30 2.96 0.56
N HIS A 285 5.25 4.04 -0.23
CA HIS A 285 4.50 5.26 0.07
C HIS A 285 3.00 5.00 0.12
N PRO A 286 2.25 5.70 1.00
CA PRO A 286 0.79 5.59 1.08
C PRO A 286 0.07 5.94 -0.22
N PHE A 287 0.73 6.73 -1.07
CA PHE A 287 0.22 7.28 -2.33
C PHE A 287 1.30 7.17 -3.42
N PRO A 288 0.96 7.33 -4.70
CA PRO A 288 1.96 7.51 -5.75
C PRO A 288 2.95 8.61 -5.40
N TRP A 289 4.24 8.32 -5.55
CA TRP A 289 5.35 9.20 -5.23
C TRP A 289 6.42 9.10 -6.31
N ARG A 290 6.78 10.23 -6.93
CA ARG A 290 7.71 10.27 -8.08
C ARG A 290 9.08 9.69 -7.77
N GLY A 291 9.55 9.84 -6.53
CA GLY A 291 10.84 9.28 -6.09
C GLY A 291 10.81 7.77 -5.82
N GLU A 292 9.63 7.14 -5.88
CA GLU A 292 9.47 5.70 -5.62
C GLU A 292 9.43 4.86 -6.90
N SER A 293 8.80 5.37 -7.97
CA SER A 293 8.59 4.63 -9.21
C SER A 293 8.43 5.57 -10.40
N GLU A 294 8.95 5.18 -11.56
CA GLU A 294 8.73 5.88 -12.84
C GLU A 294 7.26 5.88 -13.29
N TYR A 295 6.47 4.92 -12.79
CA TYR A 295 5.03 4.82 -13.04
C TYR A 295 4.22 5.83 -12.22
N ASP A 296 4.81 6.41 -11.15
CA ASP A 296 4.17 7.39 -10.28
C ASP A 296 4.44 8.80 -10.81
N VAL A 297 3.65 9.24 -11.79
CA VAL A 297 3.90 10.49 -12.53
C VAL A 297 3.80 11.75 -11.66
N LEU A 298 2.91 11.75 -10.65
CA LEU A 298 2.68 12.85 -9.73
C LEU A 298 2.67 12.37 -8.28
N SER A 299 3.39 13.06 -7.40
CA SER A 299 3.32 12.83 -5.96
C SER A 299 2.04 13.46 -5.42
N VAL A 300 1.15 12.63 -4.88
CA VAL A 300 -0.21 13.04 -4.48
C VAL A 300 -0.49 12.73 -3.01
N GLY A 301 -1.55 13.36 -2.49
CA GLY A 301 -2.04 13.15 -1.13
C GLY A 301 -3.21 14.09 -0.84
N HIS A 302 -3.06 15.37 -1.19
CA HIS A 302 -4.21 16.27 -1.32
C HIS A 302 -5.03 15.94 -2.58
N SER A 303 -6.33 16.14 -2.51
CA SER A 303 -7.26 15.89 -3.61
C SER A 303 -7.26 17.00 -4.64
N SER A 304 -7.85 16.71 -5.79
CA SER A 304 -8.25 17.65 -6.85
C SER A 304 -7.08 18.26 -7.64
N THR A 305 -5.90 17.64 -7.56
CA THR A 305 -4.67 18.09 -8.22
C THR A 305 -4.41 17.39 -9.55
N SER A 306 -5.05 16.25 -9.79
CA SER A 306 -4.80 15.39 -10.95
C SER A 306 -5.12 16.06 -12.29
N ILE A 307 -6.26 16.72 -12.43
CA ILE A 307 -6.67 17.34 -13.71
C ILE A 307 -5.71 18.48 -14.09
N SER A 308 -5.10 19.16 -13.12
CA SER A 308 -4.05 20.16 -13.34
C SER A 308 -2.79 19.56 -13.98
N ALA A 309 -2.65 18.23 -14.02
CA ALA A 309 -1.69 17.54 -14.88
C ALA A 309 -1.97 17.75 -16.38
N LEU A 310 -3.00 18.53 -16.74
CA LEU A 310 -3.11 19.31 -17.99
C LEU A 310 -1.76 19.78 -18.53
N GLY A 311 -0.87 20.29 -17.66
CA GLY A 311 0.47 20.73 -18.06
C GLY A 311 1.33 19.62 -18.68
N MET A 312 1.15 18.37 -18.26
CA MET A 312 1.83 17.20 -18.83
C MET A 312 1.29 16.86 -20.23
N ALA A 313 -0.02 16.98 -20.44
CA ALA A 313 -0.61 16.80 -21.77
C ALA A 313 -0.14 17.89 -22.75
N ALA A 314 -0.15 19.16 -22.32
CA ALA A 314 0.37 20.27 -23.12
C ALA A 314 1.88 20.13 -23.43
N ALA A 315 2.67 19.56 -22.51
CA ALA A 315 4.08 19.26 -22.74
C ALA A 315 4.26 18.09 -23.72
N ALA A 316 3.46 17.02 -23.61
CA ALA A 316 3.47 15.87 -24.51
C ALA A 316 3.15 16.25 -25.96
N GLU A 317 2.23 17.19 -26.18
CA GLU A 317 1.95 17.71 -27.51
C GLU A 317 3.15 18.42 -28.13
N ARG A 318 3.92 19.17 -27.33
CA ARG A 318 5.16 19.84 -27.77
C ARG A 318 6.30 18.87 -28.00
N GLU A 319 6.35 17.79 -27.22
CA GLU A 319 7.32 16.70 -27.39
C GLU A 319 7.10 15.97 -28.72
N GLY A 320 5.84 15.85 -29.19
CA GLY A 320 5.52 15.33 -30.51
C GLY A 320 5.73 13.81 -30.67
N GLN A 321 5.91 13.07 -29.57
CA GLN A 321 6.15 11.62 -29.57
C GLN A 321 4.87 10.78 -29.44
N GLY A 322 3.69 11.41 -29.44
CA GLY A 322 2.40 10.72 -29.33
C GLY A 322 2.09 10.20 -27.92
N ARG A 323 2.77 10.71 -26.89
CA ARG A 323 2.52 10.41 -25.48
C ARG A 323 1.11 10.82 -25.05
N ARG A 324 0.44 9.98 -24.27
CA ARG A 324 -0.93 10.20 -23.78
C ARG A 324 -0.96 10.46 -22.28
N THR A 325 -1.94 11.24 -21.83
CA THR A 325 -2.14 11.56 -20.40
C THR A 325 -3.57 11.20 -20.00
N ALA A 326 -3.72 10.38 -18.95
CA ALA A 326 -5.00 10.04 -18.34
C ALA A 326 -5.00 10.37 -16.84
N CYS A 327 -6.01 11.11 -16.38
CA CYS A 327 -6.19 11.53 -14.98
C CYS A 327 -7.38 10.79 -14.38
N ILE A 328 -7.19 10.09 -13.26
CA ILE A 328 -8.22 9.33 -12.56
C ILE A 328 -8.62 10.12 -11.32
N ILE A 329 -9.84 10.63 -11.29
CA ILE A 329 -10.37 11.46 -10.19
C ILE A 329 -11.65 10.87 -9.61
N GLY A 330 -11.76 10.88 -8.28
CA GLY A 330 -13.00 10.49 -7.60
C GLY A 330 -14.07 11.59 -7.67
N ASP A 331 -15.33 11.18 -7.60
CA ASP A 331 -16.51 12.05 -7.46
C ASP A 331 -16.42 13.01 -6.26
N GLY A 332 -15.85 12.61 -5.13
CA GLY A 332 -15.60 13.53 -4.03
C GLY A 332 -14.54 14.60 -4.36
N ALA A 333 -13.48 14.22 -5.08
CA ALA A 333 -12.34 15.09 -5.38
C ALA A 333 -12.63 16.10 -6.50
N ILE A 334 -13.48 15.76 -7.48
CA ILE A 334 -13.83 16.67 -8.58
C ILE A 334 -14.63 17.90 -8.11
N THR A 335 -15.14 17.90 -6.88
CA THR A 335 -15.93 19.01 -6.31
C THR A 335 -15.13 20.26 -5.97
N ALA A 336 -13.80 20.18 -5.88
CA ALA A 336 -12.98 21.33 -5.48
C ALA A 336 -12.72 22.30 -6.64
N GLY A 337 -12.58 23.60 -6.32
CA GLY A 337 -12.38 24.66 -7.31
C GLY A 337 -11.20 24.41 -8.28
N MET A 338 -10.09 23.84 -7.80
CA MET A 338 -8.93 23.54 -8.63
C MET A 338 -9.26 22.57 -9.78
N ALA A 339 -10.13 21.58 -9.55
CA ALA A 339 -10.57 20.66 -10.60
C ALA A 339 -11.37 21.41 -11.68
N PHE A 340 -12.25 22.34 -11.29
CA PHE A 340 -13.01 23.18 -12.22
C PHE A 340 -12.13 24.14 -13.02
N GLU A 341 -11.16 24.79 -12.36
CA GLU A 341 -10.19 25.66 -13.04
C GLU A 341 -9.39 24.89 -14.10
N ALA A 342 -8.92 23.69 -13.75
CA ALA A 342 -8.19 22.83 -14.66
C ALA A 342 -9.05 22.32 -15.83
N MET A 343 -10.29 21.91 -15.58
CA MET A 343 -11.24 21.51 -16.65
C MET A 343 -11.55 22.69 -17.57
N ASN A 344 -11.83 23.87 -17.02
CA ASN A 344 -12.11 25.06 -17.81
C ASN A 344 -10.91 25.45 -18.70
N HIS A 345 -9.69 25.36 -18.16
CA HIS A 345 -8.47 25.61 -18.94
C HIS A 345 -8.23 24.53 -20.01
N ALA A 346 -8.51 23.26 -19.72
CA ALA A 346 -8.42 22.17 -20.70
C ALA A 346 -9.41 22.36 -21.87
N GLY A 347 -10.62 22.85 -21.60
CA GLY A 347 -11.62 23.19 -22.63
C GLY A 347 -11.17 24.29 -23.59
N ASP A 348 -10.35 25.23 -23.11
CA ASP A 348 -9.80 26.34 -23.89
C ASP A 348 -8.63 25.89 -24.78
N ILE A 349 -7.60 25.28 -24.17
CA ILE A 349 -6.37 24.92 -24.91
C ILE A 349 -6.46 23.57 -25.64
N LYS A 350 -7.50 22.78 -25.35
CA LYS A 350 -7.89 21.53 -26.02
C LYS A 350 -6.77 20.50 -26.17
N PRO A 351 -6.08 20.12 -25.07
CA PRO A 351 -5.01 19.14 -25.13
C PRO A 351 -5.55 17.74 -25.41
N ASP A 352 -4.73 16.87 -25.98
CA ASP A 352 -4.98 15.42 -26.02
C ASP A 352 -4.85 14.80 -24.61
N MET A 353 -5.94 14.77 -23.84
CA MET A 353 -5.98 14.17 -22.50
C MET A 353 -7.30 13.44 -22.22
N LEU A 354 -7.26 12.48 -21.29
CA LEU A 354 -8.43 11.80 -20.75
C LEU A 354 -8.59 12.11 -19.26
N VAL A 355 -9.79 12.52 -18.85
CA VAL A 355 -10.22 12.54 -17.45
C VAL A 355 -11.17 11.38 -17.22
N ILE A 356 -10.90 10.54 -16.23
CA ILE A 356 -11.75 9.43 -15.81
C ILE A 356 -12.34 9.78 -14.45
N LEU A 357 -13.65 10.02 -14.44
CA LEU A 357 -14.42 10.15 -13.20
C LEU A 357 -14.76 8.76 -12.68
N ASN A 358 -14.13 8.40 -11.57
CA ASN A 358 -14.45 7.22 -10.78
C ASN A 358 -15.56 7.57 -9.78
N ASP A 359 -16.81 7.40 -10.18
CA ASP A 359 -17.98 7.65 -9.34
C ASP A 359 -18.37 6.38 -8.58
N ASN A 360 -18.28 6.44 -7.25
CA ASN A 360 -18.74 5.39 -6.36
C ASN A 360 -19.74 5.92 -5.32
N GLU A 361 -20.31 7.10 -5.58
CA GLU A 361 -21.24 7.86 -4.73
C GLU A 361 -20.67 8.25 -3.34
N MET A 362 -19.36 8.08 -3.10
CA MET A 362 -18.75 8.14 -1.77
C MET A 362 -17.45 8.95 -1.71
N SER A 363 -17.32 9.80 -0.69
CA SER A 363 -16.02 10.33 -0.22
C SER A 363 -15.49 9.49 0.96
N ILE A 364 -14.92 10.11 1.99
CA ILE A 364 -14.75 9.47 3.32
C ILE A 364 -16.13 9.17 3.92
N SER A 365 -17.08 10.10 3.75
CA SER A 365 -18.51 9.96 4.03
C SER A 365 -19.31 10.05 2.73
N GLU A 366 -20.65 9.93 2.80
CA GLU A 366 -21.51 10.25 1.66
C GLU A 366 -21.19 11.61 1.06
N ASN A 367 -21.28 11.68 -0.27
CA ASN A 367 -20.94 12.86 -1.02
C ASN A 367 -21.99 13.97 -0.87
N VAL A 368 -21.54 15.21 -0.68
CA VAL A 368 -22.42 16.40 -0.54
C VAL A 368 -22.21 17.36 -1.70
N GLY A 369 -23.27 18.09 -2.10
CA GLY A 369 -23.18 19.16 -3.09
C GLY A 369 -24.04 18.95 -4.34
N ALA A 370 -24.30 20.05 -5.07
CA ALA A 370 -25.20 20.07 -6.21
C ALA A 370 -24.71 19.21 -7.39
N LEU A 371 -23.38 19.09 -7.58
CA LEU A 371 -22.80 18.24 -8.62
C LEU A 371 -23.10 16.76 -8.36
N ASN A 372 -22.88 16.29 -7.13
CA ASN A 372 -23.11 14.90 -6.73
C ASN A 372 -24.59 14.53 -6.86
N ASN A 373 -25.50 15.42 -6.43
CA ASN A 373 -26.94 15.24 -6.64
C ASN A 373 -27.31 15.11 -8.13
N ARG A 374 -26.58 15.83 -9.01
CA ARG A 374 -26.81 15.80 -10.45
C ARG A 374 -26.24 14.54 -11.11
N LEU A 375 -25.09 14.04 -10.65
CA LEU A 375 -24.55 12.74 -11.03
C LEU A 375 -25.49 11.61 -10.61
N ALA A 376 -25.99 11.62 -9.37
CA ALA A 376 -26.99 10.65 -8.88
C ALA A 376 -28.29 10.67 -9.71
N GLN A 377 -28.73 11.84 -10.19
CA GLN A 377 -29.89 11.95 -11.08
C GLN A 377 -29.68 11.24 -12.42
N ILE A 378 -28.47 11.25 -12.99
CA ILE A 378 -28.13 10.50 -14.23
C ILE A 378 -28.41 9.01 -14.04
N LEU A 379 -28.07 8.48 -12.88
CA LEU A 379 -28.25 7.07 -12.52
C LEU A 379 -29.74 6.72 -12.41
N SER A 380 -30.49 7.54 -11.66
CA SER A 380 -31.93 7.33 -11.48
C SER A 380 -32.73 7.36 -12.80
N GLY A 381 -32.31 8.18 -13.77
CA GLY A 381 -32.96 8.30 -15.08
C GLY A 381 -32.87 7.04 -15.94
N LYS A 382 -31.74 6.31 -15.89
CA LYS A 382 -31.57 5.02 -16.60
C LYS A 382 -32.37 3.89 -15.94
N THR A 383 -32.46 3.87 -14.61
CA THR A 383 -33.30 2.91 -13.86
C THR A 383 -34.78 3.12 -14.15
N TYR A 384 -35.22 4.39 -14.23
CA TYR A 384 -36.57 4.77 -14.62
C TYR A 384 -36.87 4.38 -16.08
N ALA A 385 -35.91 4.51 -17.00
CA ALA A 385 -36.04 4.06 -18.38
C ALA A 385 -36.15 2.53 -18.51
N ARG A 386 -35.36 1.75 -17.75
CA ARG A 386 -35.47 0.27 -17.70
C ARG A 386 -36.80 -0.20 -17.10
N LEU A 387 -37.28 0.45 -16.03
CA LEU A 387 -38.62 0.20 -15.46
C LEU A 387 -39.75 0.54 -16.45
N ARG A 388 -39.58 1.59 -17.26
CA ARG A 388 -40.53 1.99 -18.31
C ARG A 388 -40.57 1.02 -19.49
N GLU A 389 -39.45 0.40 -19.85
CA GLU A 389 -39.42 -0.63 -20.90
C GLU A 389 -39.99 -1.97 -20.42
N GLY A 390 -39.74 -2.35 -19.16
CA GLY A 390 -40.34 -3.54 -18.55
C GLY A 390 -41.87 -3.45 -18.39
N SER A 391 -42.41 -2.24 -18.23
CA SER A 391 -43.87 -2.01 -18.10
C SER A 391 -44.62 -1.94 -19.43
N LYS A 392 -43.92 -1.78 -20.58
CA LYS A 392 -44.55 -1.84 -21.92
C LYS A 392 -45.13 -3.21 -22.29
N ARG A 393 -44.78 -4.28 -21.55
CA ARG A 393 -45.37 -5.62 -21.74
C ARG A 393 -46.60 -5.92 -20.87
N VAL A 394 -47.04 -5.00 -19.99
CA VAL A 394 -48.10 -5.30 -18.99
C VAL A 394 -49.27 -4.30 -18.99
N LEU A 395 -49.29 -3.25 -19.82
CA LEU A 395 -50.44 -2.32 -19.88
C LEU A 395 -51.20 -2.38 -21.20
N THR A 396 -52.08 -3.38 -21.32
CA THR A 396 -53.18 -3.42 -22.31
C THR A 396 -54.52 -3.48 -21.58
N SER A 397 -54.89 -2.43 -20.82
CA SER A 397 -56.29 -2.20 -20.37
C SER A 397 -56.48 -0.94 -19.49
N LEU A 398 -56.11 0.27 -19.92
CA LEU A 398 -56.63 1.51 -19.30
C LEU A 398 -56.88 2.64 -20.31
N PRO A 399 -57.93 3.48 -20.13
CA PRO A 399 -58.33 4.55 -21.05
C PRO A 399 -57.34 5.73 -21.10
N PRO A 400 -57.37 6.58 -22.15
CA PRO A 400 -56.22 7.40 -22.53
C PRO A 400 -56.05 8.66 -21.67
N ILE A 401 -55.05 8.65 -20.80
CA ILE A 401 -54.53 9.85 -20.10
C ILE A 401 -53.60 10.63 -21.07
N LYS A 402 -54.13 11.09 -22.20
CA LYS A 402 -53.33 11.80 -23.22
C LYS A 402 -53.03 13.27 -22.86
N GLU A 403 -53.85 13.90 -22.04
CA GLU A 403 -53.74 15.34 -21.75
C GLU A 403 -52.77 15.68 -20.62
N LEU A 404 -52.59 14.79 -19.64
CA LEU A 404 -51.63 14.99 -18.54
C LEU A 404 -50.18 14.80 -19.00
N VAL A 405 -49.96 13.96 -20.02
CA VAL A 405 -48.61 13.67 -20.55
C VAL A 405 -48.06 14.85 -21.36
N ARG A 406 -48.90 15.58 -22.09
CA ARG A 406 -48.47 16.69 -22.97
C ARG A 406 -47.97 17.91 -22.19
N ARG A 407 -48.54 18.19 -21.00
CA ARG A 407 -48.10 19.29 -20.13
C ARG A 407 -46.79 19.00 -19.39
N THR A 408 -46.48 17.73 -19.14
CA THR A 408 -45.20 17.32 -18.55
C THR A 408 -44.06 17.34 -19.56
N GLU A 409 -44.35 17.03 -20.83
CA GLU A 409 -43.38 17.10 -21.94
C GLU A 409 -42.86 18.52 -22.20
N GLU A 410 -43.70 19.54 -22.04
CA GLU A 410 -43.31 20.94 -22.27
C GLU A 410 -42.42 21.51 -21.15
N HIS A 411 -42.47 20.98 -19.92
CA HIS A 411 -41.56 21.35 -18.81
C HIS A 411 -40.23 20.58 -18.81
N LEU A 412 -40.19 19.39 -19.42
CA LEU A 412 -38.95 18.61 -19.58
C LEU A 412 -37.97 19.22 -20.60
N LYS A 413 -38.47 20.04 -21.54
CA LYS A 413 -37.65 20.68 -22.58
C LYS A 413 -36.68 21.76 -22.09
N GLY A 414 -36.82 22.22 -20.84
CA GLY A 414 -35.90 23.18 -20.20
C GLY A 414 -34.85 22.55 -19.29
N MET A 415 -34.86 21.23 -19.11
CA MET A 415 -33.86 20.56 -18.27
C MET A 415 -32.61 20.27 -19.10
N VAL A 416 -31.59 21.09 -18.88
CA VAL A 416 -30.18 20.83 -19.21
C VAL A 416 -29.90 19.34 -18.95
N VAL A 417 -29.57 18.56 -19.98
CA VAL A 417 -29.23 17.13 -19.85
C VAL A 417 -27.94 17.03 -19.03
N PRO A 418 -27.80 16.17 -18.01
CA PRO A 418 -26.67 16.26 -17.08
C PRO A 418 -25.26 16.07 -17.70
N GLY A 419 -25.13 15.43 -18.87
CA GLY A 419 -23.86 15.36 -19.62
C GLY A 419 -23.36 16.73 -20.10
N THR A 420 -24.24 17.74 -20.14
CA THR A 420 -23.89 19.05 -20.69
C THR A 420 -22.89 19.82 -19.84
N LEU A 421 -22.72 19.54 -18.54
CA LEU A 421 -21.78 20.34 -17.73
C LEU A 421 -20.35 20.18 -18.24
N PHE A 422 -19.90 18.94 -18.42
CA PHE A 422 -18.55 18.66 -18.88
C PHE A 422 -18.40 19.00 -20.37
N GLU A 423 -19.46 18.83 -21.16
CA GLU A 423 -19.49 19.26 -22.56
C GLU A 423 -19.44 20.80 -22.70
N GLU A 424 -20.10 21.56 -21.82
CA GLU A 424 -20.04 23.03 -21.74
C GLU A 424 -18.62 23.50 -21.33
N LEU A 425 -17.91 22.70 -20.54
CA LEU A 425 -16.50 22.89 -20.22
C LEU A 425 -15.56 22.41 -21.36
N GLY A 426 -16.10 21.98 -22.50
CA GLY A 426 -15.34 21.63 -23.70
C GLY A 426 -14.87 20.19 -23.79
N PHE A 427 -15.30 19.29 -22.90
CA PHE A 427 -14.94 17.88 -22.94
C PHE A 427 -15.87 17.04 -23.81
N ASN A 428 -15.33 16.01 -24.46
CA ASN A 428 -16.15 14.94 -25.02
C ASN A 428 -16.52 13.94 -23.93
N TYR A 429 -17.79 13.91 -23.54
CA TYR A 429 -18.28 13.09 -22.42
C TYR A 429 -18.80 11.71 -22.87
N ILE A 430 -18.32 10.65 -22.21
CA ILE A 430 -18.76 9.26 -22.40
C ILE A 430 -19.11 8.63 -21.04
N GLY A 431 -20.33 8.10 -20.90
CA GLY A 431 -20.74 7.33 -19.72
C GLY A 431 -22.15 7.68 -19.19
N PRO A 432 -22.53 7.19 -18.00
CA PRO A 432 -21.76 6.29 -17.14
C PRO A 432 -21.62 4.88 -17.74
N VAL A 433 -20.43 4.28 -17.56
CA VAL A 433 -20.05 2.90 -17.93
C VAL A 433 -19.83 2.08 -16.66
N ASP A 434 -20.02 0.76 -16.70
CA ASP A 434 -19.68 -0.13 -15.59
C ASP A 434 -18.16 -0.18 -15.38
N GLY A 435 -17.68 0.29 -14.24
CA GLY A 435 -16.26 0.31 -13.87
C GLY A 435 -15.72 -1.04 -13.41
N HIS A 436 -16.56 -2.08 -13.32
CA HIS A 436 -16.16 -3.45 -12.99
C HIS A 436 -16.24 -4.42 -14.18
N ASP A 437 -16.47 -3.91 -15.38
CA ASP A 437 -16.36 -4.70 -16.61
C ASP A 437 -15.05 -4.34 -17.33
N VAL A 438 -13.99 -5.09 -17.02
CA VAL A 438 -12.64 -4.86 -17.56
C VAL A 438 -12.60 -4.92 -19.09
N LEU A 439 -13.41 -5.77 -19.73
CA LEU A 439 -13.42 -5.89 -21.19
C LEU A 439 -14.08 -4.67 -21.84
N THR A 440 -15.20 -4.21 -21.28
CA THR A 440 -15.85 -2.98 -21.70
C THR A 440 -14.95 -1.77 -21.49
N LEU A 441 -14.23 -1.71 -20.36
CA LEU A 441 -13.25 -0.66 -20.09
C LEU A 441 -12.09 -0.66 -21.09
N VAL A 442 -11.47 -1.82 -21.36
CA VAL A 442 -10.39 -1.94 -22.35
C VAL A 442 -10.84 -1.43 -23.72
N ASN A 443 -12.03 -1.83 -24.18
CA ASN A 443 -12.55 -1.38 -25.47
C ASN A 443 -12.83 0.13 -25.47
N THR A 444 -13.44 0.66 -24.40
CA THR A 444 -13.76 2.09 -24.28
C THR A 444 -12.49 2.93 -24.24
N LEU A 445 -11.54 2.57 -23.39
CA LEU A 445 -10.26 3.27 -23.24
C LEU A 445 -9.43 3.21 -24.52
N SER A 446 -9.40 2.07 -25.22
CA SER A 446 -8.68 1.92 -26.50
C SER A 446 -9.22 2.91 -27.55
N ASN A 447 -10.54 3.04 -27.63
CA ASN A 447 -11.17 3.99 -28.54
C ASN A 447 -10.86 5.43 -28.14
N MET A 448 -11.06 5.78 -26.86
CA MET A 448 -10.85 7.14 -26.37
C MET A 448 -9.40 7.61 -26.46
N ARG A 449 -8.42 6.72 -26.25
CA ARG A 449 -6.98 7.02 -26.36
C ARG A 449 -6.58 7.54 -27.75
N SER A 450 -7.33 7.18 -28.79
CA SER A 450 -7.08 7.63 -30.17
C SER A 450 -7.71 8.99 -30.50
N LEU A 451 -8.66 9.46 -29.69
CA LEU A 451 -9.39 10.69 -29.94
C LEU A 451 -8.54 11.93 -29.64
N LYS A 452 -8.93 13.05 -30.25
CA LYS A 452 -8.26 14.34 -30.11
C LYS A 452 -9.00 15.25 -29.14
N GLY A 453 -8.25 16.12 -28.48
CA GLY A 453 -8.77 17.06 -27.50
C GLY A 453 -9.25 16.40 -26.20
N PRO A 454 -9.81 17.18 -25.27
CA PRO A 454 -10.11 16.73 -23.91
C PRO A 454 -11.29 15.73 -23.90
N GLN A 455 -11.00 14.53 -23.40
CA GLN A 455 -11.95 13.44 -23.27
C GLN A 455 -12.36 13.26 -21.80
N PHE A 456 -13.61 12.87 -21.55
CA PHE A 456 -14.14 12.60 -20.23
C PHE A 456 -14.88 11.26 -20.20
N LEU A 457 -14.38 10.32 -19.41
CA LEU A 457 -15.00 9.03 -19.17
C LEU A 457 -15.60 8.99 -17.77
N HIS A 458 -16.90 8.76 -17.66
CA HIS A 458 -17.57 8.53 -16.40
C HIS A 458 -17.78 7.03 -16.19
N ILE A 459 -17.16 6.46 -15.15
CA ILE A 459 -17.35 5.07 -14.74
C ILE A 459 -18.04 5.00 -13.38
N MET A 460 -18.81 3.93 -13.18
CA MET A 460 -19.42 3.58 -11.90
C MET A 460 -18.66 2.46 -11.23
N THR A 461 -18.21 2.65 -9.99
CA THR A 461 -17.58 1.60 -9.20
C THR A 461 -18.27 1.42 -7.85
N LYS A 462 -17.98 0.31 -7.19
CA LYS A 462 -18.40 0.01 -5.83
C LYS A 462 -17.18 0.04 -4.93
N LYS A 463 -17.19 0.94 -3.95
CA LYS A 463 -16.15 0.99 -2.91
C LYS A 463 -16.18 -0.34 -2.12
N GLY A 464 -15.02 -0.96 -1.93
CA GLY A 464 -14.91 -2.28 -1.28
C GLY A 464 -15.22 -3.49 -2.17
N LYS A 465 -15.38 -3.32 -3.49
CA LYS A 465 -15.80 -4.38 -4.42
C LYS A 465 -15.13 -5.74 -4.17
N GLY A 466 -15.95 -6.76 -4.00
CA GLY A 466 -15.56 -8.16 -3.82
C GLY A 466 -15.18 -8.52 -2.38
N TYR A 467 -15.40 -7.61 -1.42
CA TYR A 467 -15.34 -7.93 0.01
C TYR A 467 -16.62 -7.43 0.70
N ALA A 468 -17.52 -8.36 1.02
CA ALA A 468 -18.88 -8.05 1.49
C ALA A 468 -18.92 -7.05 2.66
N PRO A 469 -18.10 -7.16 3.72
CA PRO A 469 -18.10 -6.18 4.81
C PRO A 469 -17.75 -4.75 4.36
N ALA A 470 -16.81 -4.59 3.43
CA ALA A 470 -16.44 -3.27 2.90
C ALA A 470 -17.44 -2.73 1.88
N GLU A 471 -18.17 -3.61 1.18
CA GLU A 471 -19.26 -3.22 0.31
C GLU A 471 -20.50 -2.73 1.08
N GLU A 472 -20.75 -3.28 2.27
CA GLU A 472 -21.87 -2.93 3.15
C GLU A 472 -21.59 -1.67 3.98
N ASP A 473 -20.35 -1.48 4.47
CA ASP A 473 -19.93 -0.29 5.23
C ASP A 473 -18.65 0.36 4.65
N PRO A 474 -18.75 1.03 3.49
CA PRO A 474 -17.60 1.65 2.84
C PRO A 474 -16.96 2.81 3.62
N ILE A 475 -17.61 3.30 4.68
CA ILE A 475 -17.10 4.36 5.57
C ILE A 475 -16.13 3.73 6.58
N ALA A 476 -16.57 2.73 7.34
CA ALA A 476 -15.73 2.06 8.33
C ALA A 476 -14.51 1.39 7.67
N TRP A 477 -14.68 0.89 6.44
CA TRP A 477 -13.64 0.18 5.70
C TRP A 477 -12.75 1.07 4.80
N HIS A 478 -12.90 2.39 4.85
CA HIS A 478 -12.10 3.31 4.02
C HIS A 478 -10.61 3.27 4.36
N ALA A 479 -10.27 3.27 5.65
CA ALA A 479 -8.89 3.14 6.13
C ALA A 479 -8.89 2.23 7.37
N VAL A 480 -8.38 1.01 7.22
CA VAL A 480 -8.51 -0.04 8.24
C VAL A 480 -7.19 -0.31 8.95
N PRO A 481 -7.21 -0.59 10.28
CA PRO A 481 -6.07 -1.18 10.97
C PRO A 481 -5.80 -2.61 10.46
N LYS A 482 -4.81 -3.29 11.00
CA LYS A 482 -4.62 -4.73 10.72
C LYS A 482 -5.86 -5.50 11.16
N PHE A 483 -6.34 -6.43 10.34
CA PHE A 483 -7.53 -7.24 10.61
C PHE A 483 -7.40 -8.63 9.96
N ASP A 484 -8.26 -9.56 10.36
CA ASP A 484 -8.37 -10.87 9.71
C ASP A 484 -9.49 -10.83 8.65
N PRO A 485 -9.18 -10.98 7.35
CA PRO A 485 -10.17 -10.99 6.28
C PRO A 485 -11.27 -12.04 6.44
N ALA A 486 -10.96 -13.18 7.07
CA ALA A 486 -11.89 -14.28 7.25
C ALA A 486 -12.94 -13.99 8.35
N ILE A 487 -12.60 -13.15 9.32
CA ILE A 487 -13.49 -12.79 10.44
C ILE A 487 -14.47 -11.68 10.03
N GLY A 488 -14.04 -10.75 9.17
CA GLY A 488 -14.94 -9.70 8.66
C GLY A 488 -15.25 -8.57 9.64
N GLU A 489 -14.50 -8.46 10.74
CA GLU A 489 -14.74 -7.45 11.78
C GLU A 489 -13.52 -6.53 11.98
N LEU A 490 -13.78 -5.24 12.22
CA LEU A 490 -12.74 -4.26 12.54
C LEU A 490 -12.51 -4.15 14.06
N PRO A 491 -11.26 -3.94 14.52
CA PRO A 491 -10.98 -3.56 15.90
C PRO A 491 -11.74 -2.28 16.28
N LYS A 492 -12.46 -2.31 17.41
CA LYS A 492 -13.25 -1.17 17.87
C LYS A 492 -12.35 0.04 18.14
N SER A 493 -12.63 1.15 17.45
CA SER A 493 -12.06 2.47 17.80
C SER A 493 -13.04 3.25 18.67
N ALA A 494 -12.51 4.06 19.60
CA ALA A 494 -13.34 4.92 20.45
C ALA A 494 -13.85 6.12 19.65
N GLU A 495 -15.17 6.33 19.64
CA GLU A 495 -15.81 7.46 18.96
C GLU A 495 -15.55 8.79 19.68
N GLY A 496 -15.18 9.82 18.91
CA GLY A 496 -15.05 11.19 19.39
C GLY A 496 -15.80 12.17 18.48
N LEU A 497 -16.55 13.09 19.08
CA LEU A 497 -17.30 14.13 18.37
C LEU A 497 -16.35 15.16 17.71
N PRO A 498 -16.64 15.65 16.49
CA PRO A 498 -15.86 16.71 15.87
C PRO A 498 -16.23 18.08 16.49
N SER A 499 -15.24 18.97 16.68
CA SER A 499 -15.47 20.30 17.28
C SER A 499 -14.94 21.47 16.45
N TYR A 500 -15.47 22.66 16.78
CA TYR A 500 -15.21 24.02 16.25
C TYR A 500 -13.72 24.48 16.26
N SER A 501 -12.81 23.63 16.71
CA SER A 501 -11.41 23.93 17.05
C SER A 501 -10.45 24.03 15.85
N LYS A 502 -10.82 23.57 14.66
CA LYS A 502 -9.94 23.49 13.47
C LYS A 502 -9.33 24.81 12.98
N ILE A 503 -9.78 25.97 13.47
CA ILE A 503 -9.27 27.29 13.06
C ILE A 503 -8.39 27.95 14.14
N PHE A 504 -8.63 27.70 15.44
CA PHE A 504 -7.94 28.42 16.53
C PHE A 504 -7.24 27.52 17.56
N VAL A 505 -7.49 26.21 17.56
CA VAL A 505 -6.92 25.26 18.53
C VAL A 505 -6.36 24.05 17.77
N ARG A 506 -5.04 23.89 17.79
CA ARG A 506 -4.34 22.77 17.15
C ARG A 506 -4.11 21.64 18.15
N TYR A 507 -4.41 20.41 17.75
CA TYR A 507 -4.14 19.18 18.50
C TYR A 507 -3.68 18.09 17.52
N PRO A 508 -2.84 17.14 17.95
CA PRO A 508 -2.39 16.05 17.08
C PRO A 508 -3.49 15.01 16.90
N ARG A 509 -3.30 14.12 15.92
CA ARG A 509 -4.02 12.84 15.87
C ARG A 509 -3.50 11.96 17.01
N GLY A 510 -4.38 11.39 17.82
CA GLY A 510 -4.02 10.49 18.91
C GLY A 510 -5.05 10.50 20.04
N THR A 511 -4.73 9.82 21.14
CA THR A 511 -5.51 9.84 22.37
C THR A 511 -5.02 10.93 23.32
N GLY A 512 -5.92 11.46 24.16
CA GLY A 512 -5.51 12.33 25.26
C GLY A 512 -4.79 11.54 26.36
N VAL A 513 -4.07 12.24 27.24
CA VAL A 513 -3.31 11.64 28.35
C VAL A 513 -4.17 11.18 29.54
N GLY A 514 -5.50 11.14 29.39
CA GLY A 514 -6.42 10.65 30.43
C GLY A 514 -6.60 11.58 31.64
N THR A 515 -6.31 12.89 31.51
CA THR A 515 -6.54 13.85 32.60
C THR A 515 -8.04 13.94 32.94
N PRO A 516 -8.43 13.95 34.24
CA PRO A 516 -9.81 14.16 34.65
C PRO A 516 -10.39 15.46 34.06
N LEU A 517 -11.59 15.39 33.50
CA LEU A 517 -12.26 16.56 32.92
C LEU A 517 -12.82 17.45 34.03
N ALA A 518 -12.27 18.65 34.16
CA ALA A 518 -12.83 19.70 35.00
C ALA A 518 -14.01 20.40 34.29
N PRO A 519 -14.91 21.07 35.03
CA PRO A 519 -15.91 21.96 34.44
C PRO A 519 -15.27 23.00 33.52
N LEU A 520 -15.95 23.33 32.41
CA LEU A 520 -15.46 24.32 31.46
C LEU A 520 -15.27 25.69 32.15
N GLN A 521 -14.07 26.25 32.02
CA GLN A 521 -13.71 27.57 32.53
C GLN A 521 -13.03 28.38 31.43
N SER A 522 -13.29 29.69 31.41
CA SER A 522 -12.56 30.60 30.53
C SER A 522 -11.08 30.65 30.94
N LEU A 523 -10.19 30.44 29.96
CA LEU A 523 -8.76 30.62 30.14
C LEU A 523 -8.37 32.05 29.76
N PRO A 524 -7.55 32.75 30.58
CA PRO A 524 -7.01 34.03 30.19
C PRO A 524 -6.20 33.90 28.89
N LEU A 525 -6.58 34.66 27.87
CA LEU A 525 -5.92 34.64 26.56
C LEU A 525 -4.46 35.08 26.68
N GLY A 526 -3.55 34.35 26.03
CA GLY A 526 -2.12 34.67 26.03
C GLY A 526 -1.44 34.48 27.38
N LYS A 527 -2.00 33.62 28.25
CA LYS A 527 -1.36 33.26 29.51
C LYS A 527 -0.84 31.84 29.50
N ALA A 528 0.43 31.68 29.86
CA ALA A 528 1.08 30.40 30.02
C ALA A 528 0.89 29.86 31.45
N VAL A 529 1.32 28.63 31.70
CA VAL A 529 1.29 28.00 33.02
C VAL A 529 2.66 27.39 33.32
N VAL A 530 3.30 27.84 34.40
CA VAL A 530 4.50 27.19 34.91
C VAL A 530 4.10 25.86 35.53
N LYS A 531 4.64 24.76 34.99
CA LYS A 531 4.36 23.38 35.42
C LYS A 531 5.35 22.88 36.45
N ARG A 532 6.61 23.35 36.37
CA ARG A 532 7.72 22.98 37.25
C ARG A 532 8.67 24.17 37.38
N GLN A 533 9.14 24.45 38.59
CA GLN A 533 10.24 25.38 38.82
C GLN A 533 11.56 24.61 38.82
N GLY A 534 12.57 25.15 38.15
CA GLY A 534 13.92 24.61 38.08
C GLY A 534 14.96 25.73 38.10
N GLU A 535 16.14 25.46 37.54
CA GLU A 535 17.29 26.37 37.56
C GLU A 535 17.94 26.42 36.17
N LYS A 536 18.58 27.56 35.85
CA LYS A 536 19.42 27.82 34.65
C LYS A 536 18.69 27.77 33.30
N LEU A 537 17.88 26.75 33.03
CA LEU A 537 17.17 26.56 31.76
C LEU A 537 15.67 26.68 31.98
N ALA A 538 14.96 27.32 31.05
CA ALA A 538 13.51 27.30 30.98
C ALA A 538 13.01 26.72 29.66
N ILE A 539 12.27 25.60 29.74
CA ILE A 539 11.64 24.93 28.60
C ILE A 539 10.24 25.49 28.41
N LEU A 540 10.01 26.13 27.27
CA LEU A 540 8.75 26.70 26.81
C LEU A 540 8.09 25.75 25.81
N ASN A 541 7.19 24.89 26.29
CA ASN A 541 6.52 23.90 25.45
C ASN A 541 5.25 24.46 24.80
N PHE A 542 5.12 24.22 23.49
CA PHE A 542 3.93 24.53 22.69
C PHE A 542 3.29 23.24 22.15
N GLY A 543 2.25 22.76 22.84
CA GLY A 543 1.44 21.63 22.40
C GLY A 543 1.81 20.30 23.08
N THR A 544 1.75 19.22 22.31
CA THR A 544 1.61 17.85 22.86
C THR A 544 2.90 17.14 23.23
N LEU A 545 4.06 17.75 23.01
CA LEU A 545 5.34 17.24 23.52
C LEU A 545 5.54 17.54 25.01
N LEU A 546 4.51 18.03 25.72
CA LEU A 546 4.57 18.34 27.14
C LEU A 546 5.04 17.17 28.03
N PRO A 547 4.66 15.89 27.79
CA PRO A 547 5.19 14.76 28.53
C PRO A 547 6.71 14.60 28.35
N GLU A 548 7.20 14.69 27.11
CA GLU A 548 8.63 14.62 26.80
C GLU A 548 9.39 15.79 27.44
N ALA A 549 8.82 16.99 27.34
CA ALA A 549 9.34 18.21 27.98
C ALA A 549 9.42 18.08 29.50
N ALA A 550 8.46 17.41 30.14
CA ALA A 550 8.46 17.18 31.58
C ALA A 550 9.58 16.23 31.99
N ALA A 551 9.78 15.14 31.26
CA ALA A 551 10.87 14.21 31.49
C ALA A 551 12.24 14.90 31.30
N THR A 552 12.41 15.68 30.23
CA THR A 552 13.64 16.47 30.01
C THR A 552 13.84 17.53 31.09
N ALA A 553 12.78 18.23 31.53
CA ALA A 553 12.87 19.24 32.57
C ALA A 553 13.26 18.63 33.93
N GLU A 554 12.78 17.43 34.25
CA GLU A 554 13.19 16.69 35.43
C GLU A 554 14.67 16.31 35.37
N ALA A 555 15.11 15.72 34.24
CA ALA A 555 16.49 15.28 34.05
C ALA A 555 17.52 16.43 34.13
N LEU A 556 17.18 17.61 33.61
CA LEU A 556 18.07 18.78 33.56
C LEU A 556 17.86 19.77 34.71
N ASN A 557 16.93 19.46 35.63
CA ASN A 557 16.44 20.40 36.63
C ASN A 557 15.96 21.75 36.04
N ALA A 558 15.36 21.75 34.84
CA ALA A 558 14.92 22.97 34.17
C ALA A 558 13.52 23.42 34.61
N THR A 559 13.23 24.72 34.52
CA THR A 559 11.86 25.23 34.60
C THR A 559 11.07 24.73 33.40
N LEU A 560 9.82 24.27 33.61
CA LEU A 560 8.93 23.85 32.53
C LEU A 560 7.69 24.74 32.50
N VAL A 561 7.38 25.26 31.32
CA VAL A 561 6.22 26.10 31.06
C VAL A 561 5.39 25.48 29.94
N ASP A 562 4.10 25.29 30.22
CA ASP A 562 3.09 25.04 29.20
C ASP A 562 2.59 26.38 28.66
N MET A 563 3.03 26.73 27.44
CA MET A 563 2.78 28.06 26.88
C MET A 563 1.32 28.26 26.47
N ARG A 564 0.62 27.18 26.07
CA ARG A 564 -0.78 27.12 25.60
C ARG A 564 -1.13 27.95 24.36
N PHE A 565 -0.58 29.16 24.23
CA PHE A 565 -0.87 30.11 23.18
C PHE A 565 0.40 30.45 22.42
N VAL A 566 0.38 30.20 21.11
CA VAL A 566 1.39 30.75 20.18
C VAL A 566 1.10 32.23 19.91
N LYS A 567 -0.18 32.64 19.92
CA LYS A 567 -0.59 34.02 19.66
C LYS A 567 -1.85 34.40 20.46
N PRO A 568 -1.84 35.51 21.22
CA PRO A 568 -0.63 36.24 21.65
C PRO A 568 0.23 35.39 22.61
N LEU A 569 1.54 35.64 22.64
CA LEU A 569 2.45 35.02 23.62
C LEU A 569 2.26 35.63 25.01
N ASP A 570 2.64 34.90 26.06
CA ASP A 570 2.74 35.46 27.41
C ASP A 570 4.05 36.24 27.57
N GLU A 571 4.11 37.40 26.91
CA GLU A 571 5.28 38.29 26.87
C GLU A 571 5.83 38.62 28.27
N ALA A 572 4.94 38.79 29.25
CA ALA A 572 5.33 39.12 30.62
C ALA A 572 6.12 37.97 31.27
N LEU A 573 5.64 36.73 31.11
CA LEU A 573 6.32 35.55 31.63
C LEU A 573 7.63 35.29 30.88
N ILE A 574 7.65 35.44 29.55
CA ILE A 574 8.89 35.27 28.77
C ILE A 574 9.96 36.28 29.23
N ALA A 575 9.58 37.53 29.47
CA ALA A 575 10.50 38.55 29.98
C ALA A 575 11.04 38.20 31.38
N GLU A 576 10.19 37.68 32.27
CA GLU A 576 10.62 37.19 33.60
C GLU A 576 11.62 36.03 33.48
N LEU A 577 11.31 35.02 32.66
CA LEU A 577 12.16 33.85 32.46
C LEU A 577 13.50 34.23 31.83
N ALA A 578 13.50 35.16 30.88
CA ALA A 578 14.72 35.69 30.27
C ALA A 578 15.66 36.40 31.26
N THR A 579 15.15 36.86 32.41
CA THR A 579 15.98 37.49 33.46
C THR A 579 16.43 36.51 34.55
N THR A 580 15.70 35.40 34.71
CA THR A 580 15.90 34.44 35.81
C THR A 580 16.62 33.16 35.39
N HIS A 581 16.80 32.96 34.09
CA HIS A 581 17.41 31.77 33.50
C HIS A 581 18.52 32.16 32.53
N ASP A 582 19.54 31.31 32.44
CA ASP A 582 20.70 31.48 31.55
C ASP A 582 20.32 31.23 30.09
N SER A 583 19.30 30.42 29.81
CA SER A 583 18.83 30.14 28.44
C SER A 583 17.36 29.73 28.39
N LEU A 584 16.70 30.05 27.27
CA LEU A 584 15.35 29.57 26.97
C LEU A 584 15.41 28.47 25.92
N ILE A 585 14.61 27.42 26.10
CA ILE A 585 14.45 26.33 25.14
C ILE A 585 12.99 26.32 24.68
N THR A 586 12.70 26.60 23.41
CA THR A 586 11.33 26.47 22.90
C THR A 586 11.15 25.09 22.27
N LEU A 587 10.02 24.44 22.54
CA LEU A 587 9.72 23.10 22.01
C LEU A 587 8.36 23.11 21.31
N GLU A 588 8.33 22.69 20.04
CA GLU A 588 7.09 22.58 19.26
C GLU A 588 7.09 21.38 18.31
N GLU A 589 5.91 20.77 18.11
CA GLU A 589 5.69 19.78 17.04
C GLU A 589 5.24 20.50 15.74
N GLY A 590 6.13 21.38 15.26
CA GLY A 590 5.92 22.27 14.12
C GLY A 590 7.25 22.71 13.51
N ALA A 591 7.20 23.31 12.32
CA ALA A 591 8.42 23.80 11.67
C ALA A 591 9.08 24.89 12.51
N ILE A 592 10.39 24.77 12.75
CA ILE A 592 11.16 25.77 13.52
C ILE A 592 11.09 27.14 12.86
N LYS A 593 11.22 27.18 11.53
CA LYS A 593 11.19 28.43 10.75
C LYS A 593 9.78 29.04 10.75
N GLY A 594 9.62 30.20 11.38
CA GLY A 594 8.33 30.88 11.49
C GLY A 594 7.34 30.24 12.47
N GLY A 595 7.78 29.24 13.24
CA GLY A 595 6.99 28.56 14.26
C GLY A 595 6.84 29.36 15.55
N ALA A 596 6.37 28.68 16.61
CA ALA A 596 6.21 29.27 17.93
C ALA A 596 7.54 29.76 18.52
N GLY A 597 8.63 29.02 18.34
CA GLY A 597 9.96 29.43 18.75
C GLY A 597 10.41 30.73 18.08
N SER A 598 10.13 30.89 16.79
CA SER A 598 10.37 32.15 16.05
C SER A 598 9.66 33.33 16.70
N GLY A 599 8.40 33.17 17.12
CA GLY A 599 7.66 34.21 17.83
C GLY A 599 8.29 34.62 19.15
N VAL A 600 8.86 33.66 19.91
CA VAL A 600 9.63 33.96 21.13
C VAL A 600 10.89 34.77 20.79
N ASN A 601 11.61 34.39 19.74
CA ASN A 601 12.81 35.12 19.29
C ASN A 601 12.50 36.55 18.87
N GLU A 602 11.42 36.74 18.10
CA GLU A 602 10.94 38.07 17.68
C GLU A 602 10.66 38.96 18.90
N PHE A 603 10.01 38.41 19.93
CA PHE A 603 9.76 39.12 21.18
C PHE A 603 11.05 39.45 21.95
N VAL A 604 11.92 38.45 22.16
CA VAL A 604 13.22 38.61 22.84
C VAL A 604 14.04 39.71 22.18
N MET A 605 14.11 39.72 20.85
CA MET A 605 14.80 40.74 20.06
C MET A 605 14.13 42.11 20.17
N ALA A 606 12.80 42.19 20.05
CA ALA A 606 12.06 43.44 20.18
C ALA A 606 12.23 44.11 21.55
N LYS A 607 12.38 43.32 22.61
CA LYS A 607 12.62 43.79 23.98
C LYS A 607 14.10 43.91 24.36
N ARG A 608 15.02 43.54 23.45
CA ARG A 608 16.47 43.54 23.67
C ARG A 608 16.88 42.74 24.93
N LEU A 609 16.22 41.61 25.15
CA LEU A 609 16.53 40.71 26.26
C LEU A 609 17.80 39.93 25.93
N ALA A 610 18.79 39.97 26.83
CA ALA A 610 20.08 39.31 26.65
C ALA A 610 20.03 37.84 27.10
N VAL A 611 19.15 37.05 26.48
CA VAL A 611 19.01 35.62 26.75
C VAL A 611 19.20 34.81 25.47
N PRO A 612 20.05 33.77 25.46
CA PRO A 612 20.18 32.87 24.33
C PRO A 612 18.95 31.93 24.28
N VAL A 613 18.49 31.64 23.06
CA VAL A 613 17.30 30.81 22.82
C VAL A 613 17.64 29.67 21.86
N LEU A 614 17.34 28.43 22.26
CA LEU A 614 17.35 27.26 21.39
C LEU A 614 15.93 26.92 20.96
N ASN A 615 15.69 26.82 19.65
CA ASN A 615 14.41 26.38 19.10
C ASN A 615 14.49 24.91 18.68
N ILE A 616 13.70 24.06 19.33
CA ILE A 616 13.56 22.64 19.02
C ILE A 616 12.20 22.41 18.37
N GLY A 617 12.20 21.77 17.21
CA GLY A 617 11.01 21.42 16.45
C GLY A 617 11.37 20.69 15.16
N LEU A 618 10.46 20.69 14.20
CA LEU A 618 10.67 20.05 12.91
C LEU A 618 11.59 20.91 12.01
N PRO A 619 12.55 20.29 11.31
CA PRO A 619 13.42 21.00 10.37
C PRO A 619 12.66 21.45 9.12
N ASP A 620 13.36 22.22 8.28
CA ASP A 620 12.83 22.74 7.01
C ASP A 620 12.89 21.71 5.88
N GLU A 621 12.23 20.57 6.10
CA GLU A 621 12.11 19.46 5.16
C GLU A 621 10.76 18.75 5.34
N PHE A 622 10.34 18.02 4.31
CA PHE A 622 9.13 17.20 4.40
C PHE A 622 9.41 15.96 5.25
N ILE A 623 8.60 15.78 6.30
CA ILE A 623 8.74 14.69 7.25
C ILE A 623 8.30 13.36 6.60
N PRO A 624 9.17 12.33 6.54
CA PRO A 624 8.83 11.03 5.98
C PRO A 624 7.73 10.30 6.75
N GLN A 625 7.18 9.25 6.13
CA GLN A 625 6.21 8.37 6.79
C GLN A 625 6.85 7.50 7.89
N GLY A 626 6.07 7.22 8.92
CA GLY A 626 6.41 6.33 10.03
C GLY A 626 5.33 6.39 11.08
N THR A 627 5.46 5.60 12.14
CA THR A 627 4.69 5.86 13.35
C THR A 627 5.09 7.22 13.95
N GLN A 628 4.19 7.84 14.71
CA GLN A 628 4.50 9.15 15.33
C GLN A 628 5.73 9.06 16.24
N ASP A 629 5.89 7.95 16.96
CA ASP A 629 7.01 7.76 17.88
C ASP A 629 8.33 7.55 17.13
N GLU A 630 8.34 6.75 16.05
CA GLU A 630 9.51 6.61 15.18
C GLU A 630 9.94 7.97 14.59
N VAL A 631 8.97 8.76 14.10
CA VAL A 631 9.24 10.08 13.53
C VAL A 631 9.76 11.03 14.61
N ARG A 632 9.14 11.08 15.79
CA ARG A 632 9.62 11.92 16.89
C ARG A 632 11.03 11.53 17.30
N HIS A 633 11.33 10.24 17.39
CA HIS A 633 12.67 9.76 17.69
C HIS A 633 13.70 10.18 16.64
N ASP A 634 13.41 9.97 15.34
CA ASP A 634 14.31 10.34 14.24
C ASP A 634 14.64 11.84 14.22
N TYR A 635 13.67 12.67 14.59
CA TYR A 635 13.80 14.12 14.67
C TYR A 635 14.17 14.63 16.07
N LEU A 636 14.57 13.74 16.98
CA LEU A 636 15.02 14.05 18.35
C LEU A 636 14.00 14.85 19.17
N LEU A 637 12.71 14.58 18.97
CA LEU A 637 11.57 15.18 19.66
C LEU A 637 11.02 14.31 20.82
N ASP A 638 11.68 13.21 21.13
CA ASP A 638 11.48 12.46 22.38
C ASP A 638 12.36 13.01 23.51
N ALA A 639 12.08 12.63 24.76
CA ALA A 639 12.77 13.19 25.92
C ALA A 639 14.30 13.06 25.86
N GLU A 640 14.82 11.95 25.31
CA GLU A 640 16.26 11.73 25.13
C GLU A 640 16.83 12.64 24.03
N GLY A 641 16.19 12.69 22.86
CA GLY A 641 16.61 13.53 21.75
C GLY A 641 16.62 15.01 22.11
N ILE A 642 15.62 15.49 22.86
CA ILE A 642 15.56 16.88 23.34
C ILE A 642 16.76 17.17 24.26
N GLN A 643 17.09 16.28 25.18
CA GLN A 643 18.26 16.43 26.06
C GLN A 643 19.57 16.50 25.25
N GLN A 644 19.71 15.63 24.24
CA GLN A 644 20.88 15.63 23.37
C GLN A 644 21.01 16.94 22.58
N GLN A 645 19.91 17.47 22.06
CA GLN A 645 19.91 18.75 21.34
C GLN A 645 20.34 19.91 22.25
N ILE A 646 19.80 19.98 23.47
CA ILE A 646 20.18 21.00 24.46
C ILE A 646 21.67 20.89 24.81
N ALA A 647 22.16 19.67 25.11
CA ALA A 647 23.56 19.45 25.46
C ALA A 647 24.52 19.84 24.34
N ARG A 648 24.20 19.49 23.08
CA ARG A 648 25.00 19.86 21.90
C ARG A 648 25.04 21.36 21.67
N TRP A 649 23.92 22.05 21.91
CA TRP A 649 23.85 23.50 21.73
C TRP A 649 24.61 24.27 22.83
N LEU A 650 24.50 23.84 24.08
CA LEU A 650 25.23 24.45 25.20
C LEU A 650 26.76 24.26 25.11
N ALA A 651 27.24 23.31 24.30
CA ALA A 651 28.66 23.06 24.07
C ALA A 651 29.28 23.94 22.97
N GLN A 652 28.47 24.71 22.23
CA GLN A 652 28.92 25.67 21.20
C GLN A 652 29.28 27.01 21.86
#